data_AF-A0A0F3GW50-F1
#
_entry.id   AF-A0A0F3GW50-F1
#
_cell.length_a   1.000
_cell.length_b   1.000
_cell.length_c   1.000
_cell.angle_alpha   90.00
_cell.angle_beta   90.00
_cell.angle_gamma   90.00
#
_symmetry.space_group_name_H-M   'P 1'
#
loop_
_entity.id
_entity.type
_entity.pdbx_description
1 polymer ?
#
loop_
_entity_poly.entity_id
_entity_poly.type
_entity_poly.pdbx_seq_one_letter_code
_entity_poly.pdbx_strand_id
1 'polypeptide(L)'
;MENEDIKIQEFLSRITKIVSRLKALRIDQFKNRISNLQGNIDNFAVHKVKSGLVGITSSGKSSVLNVILGTGTKILKEQSKATTNMLVFCSKSKEPEMEIMFEDGNSLKKRGREAFDKSIWKYTSEDENPGNKFGVKYLKLGLPSFMMDDNIELADTPGLDAYGLKEHEDLTLREFLPQADLIIYLSSIRSPMKEADRKILNKIMDADQKIVFVQTCKGAVVEGDLSRDGVESVDKLLDKYKAEFEKLISPYSRLKDAPIVQVETTMAGRYFKDNDKAAWEQSGFEELVLVIRSVAKQLQFEYTLKNLKKVVDEVNSLITLLLSAIKEESGKKTSIDEQAEKLNKLKNYAAKIKNTKDQVVSLWKKKLDPNTMFNEFQHELSRVYSFRYDFNPMHDTEFIMKARAIGEKMQHVKASMLDNLDNAKERFKECFDDVGLDVRRTDIQSGSVKSFYLPNVQKRRMSTSKSGGVSTESLLGKGSREVSFEYIDKSRFIEDLKESLDMFLKPLVGHLQWWDNTMSFSFVEPLDNKIHSIEDDIASIERGGSYNDEQSKLLVAISKELHGSVKEVSYLFDVDVMEQKFPVYTKKSHFRKEKAGFVNLFLQLCSRFYESMFHNYYIRKLSQYSLERNKSVILISPTLETQFSFLNRLLRLQPDAAHRLHSLTPPYALNPRRADMDIATHMIDGEFSNWLTFYVLGNDEASMAAAKSNDLFQRADVVQPMIDDLHRVGSALVDIVERNLFFDLMKHQQKKLLLTYPGGAHFQKDRLHIMVDEAIPEVNKVFHTSYAQWFIYESYEVRYSYFYDIVSTMTQENVQPEDCLGKWTKLGIPLDEPFTQEILLEQFAELF
;
A
#
# COMPACT_ATOMS: atom_id res chain seq x y z
N MET A 1 -30.30 -6.16 10.54
CA MET A 1 -29.41 -7.14 11.19
C MET A 1 -30.17 -8.09 12.13
N GLU A 2 -30.60 -7.72 13.34
CA GLU A 2 -31.22 -8.70 14.27
C GLU A 2 -32.46 -9.43 13.70
N ASN A 3 -33.36 -8.73 13.02
CA ASN A 3 -34.53 -9.36 12.37
C ASN A 3 -34.15 -10.24 11.16
N GLU A 4 -33.02 -9.93 10.51
CA GLU A 4 -32.49 -10.73 9.38
C GLU A 4 -31.79 -11.98 9.90
N ASP A 5 -31.03 -11.89 10.99
CA ASP A 5 -30.41 -13.03 11.66
C ASP A 5 -31.47 -14.03 12.14
N ILE A 6 -32.58 -13.56 12.71
CA ILE A 6 -33.72 -14.42 13.08
C ILE A 6 -34.27 -15.16 11.85
N LYS A 7 -34.51 -14.45 10.74
CA LYS A 7 -34.98 -15.09 9.49
C LYS A 7 -33.99 -16.11 8.95
N ILE A 8 -32.68 -15.85 9.05
CA ILE A 8 -31.63 -16.79 8.65
C ILE A 8 -31.69 -18.04 9.53
N GLN A 9 -31.82 -17.89 10.84
CA GLN A 9 -31.94 -19.03 11.76
C GLN A 9 -33.23 -19.83 11.54
N GLU A 10 -34.35 -19.15 11.26
CA GLU A 10 -35.61 -19.78 10.88
C GLU A 10 -35.47 -20.58 9.58
N PHE A 11 -34.81 -19.99 8.57
CA PHE A 11 -34.47 -20.66 7.32
C PHE A 11 -33.62 -21.91 7.56
N LEU A 12 -32.51 -21.81 8.30
CA LEU A 12 -31.63 -22.95 8.60
C LEU A 12 -32.37 -24.06 9.36
N SER A 13 -33.20 -23.70 10.34
CA SER A 13 -34.04 -24.65 11.09
C SER A 13 -35.05 -25.35 10.18
N ARG A 14 -35.69 -24.61 9.27
CA ARG A 14 -36.64 -25.15 8.30
C ARG A 14 -35.96 -26.09 7.32
N ILE A 15 -34.82 -25.70 6.75
CA ILE A 15 -34.02 -26.56 5.87
C ILE A 15 -33.60 -27.82 6.61
N THR A 16 -33.14 -27.72 7.86
CA THR A 16 -32.76 -28.89 8.68
C THR A 16 -33.92 -29.87 8.85
N LYS A 17 -35.14 -29.38 9.11
CA LYS A 17 -36.34 -30.22 9.20
C LYS A 17 -36.68 -30.90 7.87
N ILE A 18 -36.59 -30.17 6.76
CA ILE A 18 -36.86 -30.71 5.41
C ILE A 18 -35.82 -31.78 5.05
N VAL A 19 -34.53 -31.50 5.27
CA VAL A 19 -33.42 -32.42 5.02
C VAL A 19 -33.56 -33.68 5.89
N SER A 20 -34.00 -33.56 7.13
CA SER A 20 -34.26 -34.71 8.01
C SER A 20 -35.40 -35.59 7.48
N ARG A 21 -36.48 -35.00 6.97
CA ARG A 21 -37.57 -35.73 6.31
C ARG A 21 -37.09 -36.43 5.04
N LEU A 22 -36.26 -35.76 4.23
CA LEU A 22 -35.69 -36.34 3.01
C LEU A 22 -34.75 -37.53 3.33
N LYS A 23 -33.93 -37.40 4.39
CA LYS A 23 -33.05 -38.46 4.89
C LYS A 23 -33.83 -39.68 5.38
N ALA A 24 -35.01 -39.48 5.97
CA ALA A 24 -35.89 -40.56 6.44
C ALA A 24 -36.41 -41.45 5.31
N LEU A 25 -36.45 -40.95 4.07
CA LEU A 25 -36.84 -41.75 2.89
C LEU A 25 -35.79 -42.78 2.48
N ARG A 26 -34.56 -42.69 3.02
CA ARG A 26 -33.45 -43.63 2.75
C ARG A 26 -33.14 -43.83 1.26
N ILE A 27 -33.26 -42.76 0.49
CA ILE A 27 -32.93 -42.77 -0.94
C ILE A 27 -31.44 -42.46 -1.09
N ASP A 28 -30.65 -43.45 -1.49
CA ASP A 28 -29.19 -43.33 -1.62
C ASP A 28 -28.76 -42.23 -2.61
N GLN A 29 -29.59 -41.95 -3.63
CA GLN A 29 -29.36 -40.91 -4.64
C GLN A 29 -29.10 -39.51 -4.05
N PHE A 30 -29.65 -39.20 -2.86
CA PHE A 30 -29.54 -37.86 -2.25
C PHE A 30 -28.59 -37.81 -1.05
N LYS A 31 -28.00 -38.95 -0.65
CA LYS A 31 -27.27 -39.10 0.62
C LYS A 31 -26.09 -38.15 0.75
N ASN A 32 -25.25 -38.03 -0.28
CA ASN A 32 -24.06 -37.17 -0.26
C ASN A 32 -24.45 -35.69 -0.16
N ARG A 33 -25.44 -35.26 -0.95
CA ARG A 33 -25.95 -33.87 -0.95
C ARG A 33 -26.56 -33.48 0.40
N ILE A 34 -27.35 -34.38 0.99
CA ILE A 34 -27.92 -34.20 2.34
C ILE A 34 -26.79 -34.06 3.36
N SER A 35 -25.76 -34.91 3.30
CA SER A 35 -24.62 -34.85 4.22
C SER A 35 -23.83 -33.55 4.08
N ASN A 36 -23.59 -33.07 2.85
CA ASN A 36 -22.88 -31.82 2.59
C ASN A 36 -23.67 -30.60 3.07
N LEU A 37 -24.98 -30.58 2.77
CA LEU A 37 -25.87 -29.52 3.24
C LEU A 37 -25.94 -29.48 4.77
N GLN A 38 -26.06 -30.65 5.41
CA GLN A 38 -26.06 -30.76 6.87
C GLN A 38 -24.73 -30.28 7.45
N GLY A 39 -23.59 -30.70 6.89
CA GLY A 39 -22.28 -30.20 7.30
C GLY A 39 -22.12 -28.68 7.11
N ASN A 40 -22.69 -28.09 6.06
CA ASN A 40 -22.67 -26.63 5.88
C ASN A 40 -23.54 -25.90 6.91
N ILE A 41 -24.67 -26.49 7.31
CA ILE A 41 -25.55 -25.94 8.35
C ILE A 41 -24.91 -26.11 9.74
N ASP A 42 -24.30 -27.26 10.03
CA ASP A 42 -23.65 -27.55 11.31
C ASP A 42 -22.44 -26.62 11.53
N ASN A 43 -21.72 -26.29 10.44
CA ASN A 43 -20.61 -25.32 10.47
C ASN A 43 -21.08 -23.86 10.33
N PHE A 44 -22.39 -23.60 10.32
CA PHE A 44 -22.96 -22.25 10.24
C PHE A 44 -22.84 -21.56 11.60
N ALA A 45 -21.62 -21.18 11.96
CA ALA A 45 -21.31 -20.47 13.17
C ALA A 45 -21.15 -18.96 12.92
N VAL A 46 -21.37 -18.17 13.98
CA VAL A 46 -21.03 -16.74 13.96
C VAL A 46 -19.52 -16.62 13.82
N HIS A 47 -19.08 -15.86 12.81
CA HIS A 47 -17.66 -15.61 12.57
C HIS A 47 -17.04 -14.86 13.76
N LYS A 48 -15.96 -15.39 14.34
CA LYS A 48 -15.18 -14.67 15.35
C LYS A 48 -14.30 -13.64 14.65
N VAL A 49 -14.56 -12.35 14.87
CA VAL A 49 -13.83 -11.25 14.24
C VAL A 49 -12.47 -11.12 14.90
N LYS A 50 -11.42 -11.40 14.12
CA LYS A 50 -10.04 -11.17 14.55
C LYS A 50 -9.64 -9.74 14.25
N SER A 51 -9.40 -8.97 15.29
CA SER A 51 -9.03 -7.57 15.21
C SER A 51 -7.61 -7.36 15.71
N GLY A 52 -6.90 -6.35 15.21
CA GLY A 52 -5.55 -6.02 15.73
C GLY A 52 -5.25 -4.55 15.82
N LEU A 53 -4.53 -4.20 16.88
CA LEU A 53 -4.05 -2.85 17.14
C LEU A 53 -2.77 -2.64 16.35
N VAL A 54 -2.80 -1.77 15.34
CA VAL A 54 -1.68 -1.54 14.41
C VAL A 54 -1.26 -0.08 14.50
N GLY A 55 0.05 0.18 14.44
CA GLY A 55 0.58 1.55 14.41
C GLY A 55 2.06 1.59 14.76
N ILE A 56 2.70 2.73 14.53
CA ILE A 56 4.12 2.95 14.83
C ILE A 56 4.43 2.74 16.32
N THR A 57 5.71 2.55 16.64
CA THR A 57 6.15 2.43 18.04
C THR A 57 5.73 3.66 18.84
N SER A 58 5.27 3.47 20.07
CA SER A 58 4.78 4.53 20.96
C SER A 58 3.46 5.21 20.56
N SER A 59 2.64 4.57 19.71
CA SER A 59 1.27 5.01 19.39
C SER A 59 0.21 4.65 20.44
N GLY A 60 0.59 4.02 21.56
CA GLY A 60 -0.32 3.70 22.66
C GLY A 60 -1.12 2.39 22.54
N LYS A 61 -0.72 1.45 21.67
CA LYS A 61 -1.40 0.14 21.45
C LYS A 61 -1.69 -0.63 22.74
N SER A 62 -0.64 -0.98 23.49
CA SER A 62 -0.78 -1.73 24.74
C SER A 62 -1.54 -0.96 25.82
N SER A 63 -1.45 0.38 25.84
CA SER A 63 -2.21 1.24 26.76
C SER A 63 -3.71 1.24 26.44
N VAL A 64 -4.09 1.34 25.16
CA VAL A 64 -5.49 1.23 24.73
C VAL A 64 -6.04 -0.15 25.06
N LEU A 65 -5.25 -1.21 24.81
CA LEU A 65 -5.68 -2.57 25.13
C LEU A 65 -5.85 -2.79 26.63
N ASN A 66 -4.93 -2.30 27.47
CA ASN A 66 -5.06 -2.39 28.94
C ASN A 66 -6.37 -1.78 29.46
N VAL A 67 -6.82 -0.67 28.86
CA VAL A 67 -8.15 -0.09 29.19
C VAL A 67 -9.28 -1.02 28.76
N ILE A 68 -9.22 -1.57 27.54
CA ILE A 68 -10.23 -2.49 26.99
C ILE A 68 -10.28 -3.83 27.76
N LEU A 69 -9.18 -4.28 28.36
CA LEU A 69 -9.15 -5.45 29.25
C LEU A 69 -10.01 -5.25 30.52
N GLY A 70 -10.30 -3.99 30.90
CA GLY A 70 -11.26 -3.65 31.94
C GLY A 70 -10.86 -4.03 33.36
N THR A 71 -9.60 -4.41 33.61
CA THR A 71 -9.14 -4.84 34.94
C THR A 71 -8.73 -3.69 35.85
N GLY A 72 -8.50 -2.50 35.30
CA GLY A 72 -7.89 -1.39 36.03
C GLY A 72 -6.40 -1.58 36.35
N THR A 73 -5.79 -2.66 35.86
CA THR A 73 -4.37 -2.97 36.07
C THR A 73 -3.64 -3.11 34.74
N LYS A 74 -2.34 -2.82 34.74
CA LYS A 74 -1.50 -2.93 33.55
C LYS A 74 -1.05 -4.39 33.37
N ILE A 75 -1.83 -5.16 32.62
CA ILE A 75 -1.50 -6.55 32.30
C ILE A 75 -0.45 -6.59 31.19
N LEU A 76 -0.61 -5.74 30.17
CA LEU A 76 0.38 -5.55 29.12
C LEU A 76 1.34 -4.44 29.52
N LYS A 77 2.62 -4.59 29.16
CA LYS A 77 3.67 -3.64 29.54
C LYS A 77 3.61 -2.40 28.67
N GLU A 78 3.56 -1.22 29.29
CA GLU A 78 3.50 0.08 28.62
C GLU A 78 4.87 0.78 28.74
N GLN A 79 5.62 0.96 27.66
CA GLN A 79 6.80 1.84 27.64
C GLN A 79 7.00 2.52 26.28
N SER A 80 7.84 3.56 26.25
CA SER A 80 8.13 4.40 25.08
C SER A 80 9.13 3.81 24.07
N LYS A 81 9.63 2.59 24.31
CA LYS A 81 10.45 1.80 23.38
C LYS A 81 9.64 0.60 22.88
N ALA A 82 10.07 -0.03 21.78
CA ALA A 82 9.44 -1.24 21.24
C ALA A 82 9.32 -2.28 22.36
N THR A 83 8.12 -2.42 22.91
CA THR A 83 7.89 -3.07 24.20
C THR A 83 7.34 -4.46 24.02
N THR A 84 6.46 -4.63 23.04
CA THR A 84 5.85 -5.90 22.68
C THR A 84 6.60 -6.48 21.50
N ASN A 85 7.21 -7.65 21.68
CA ASN A 85 7.84 -8.39 20.60
C ASN A 85 6.96 -9.51 20.05
N MET A 86 5.94 -9.95 20.79
CA MET A 86 5.07 -11.08 20.45
C MET A 86 3.61 -10.68 20.27
N LEU A 87 2.86 -11.43 19.45
CA LEU A 87 1.41 -11.24 19.32
C LEU A 87 0.67 -11.71 20.58
N VAL A 88 -0.20 -10.86 21.12
CA VAL A 88 -1.05 -11.19 22.28
C VAL A 88 -2.51 -11.02 21.91
N PHE A 89 -3.22 -12.13 21.78
CA PHE A 89 -4.66 -12.15 21.49
C PHE A 89 -5.46 -12.04 22.77
N CYS A 90 -6.35 -11.06 22.86
CA CYS A 90 -7.23 -10.85 24.00
C CYS A 90 -8.68 -11.12 23.60
N SER A 91 -9.42 -11.86 24.43
CA SER A 91 -10.84 -12.13 24.22
C SER A 91 -11.61 -12.21 25.52
N LYS A 92 -12.94 -12.23 25.43
CA LYS A 92 -13.81 -12.44 26.58
C LYS A 92 -13.81 -13.91 26.99
N SER A 93 -13.78 -14.17 28.29
CA SER A 93 -13.89 -15.52 28.86
C SER A 93 -14.71 -15.49 30.15
N LYS A 94 -15.24 -16.63 30.59
CA LYS A 94 -15.99 -16.72 31.86
C LYS A 94 -15.07 -16.60 33.07
N GLU A 95 -13.87 -17.15 32.96
CA GLU A 95 -12.83 -17.10 33.98
C GLU A 95 -11.52 -16.65 33.33
N PRO A 96 -10.65 -15.96 34.08
CA PRO A 96 -9.33 -15.57 33.60
C PRO A 96 -8.53 -16.78 33.13
N GLU A 97 -8.06 -16.76 31.89
CA GLU A 97 -7.27 -17.82 31.29
C GLU A 97 -6.15 -17.26 30.42
N MET A 98 -5.01 -17.93 30.44
CA MET A 98 -3.85 -17.57 29.63
C MET A 98 -3.29 -18.84 28.99
N GLU A 99 -3.05 -18.79 27.69
CA GLU A 99 -2.38 -19.83 26.92
C GLU A 99 -1.17 -19.23 26.19
N ILE A 100 0.00 -19.80 26.43
CA ILE A 100 1.24 -19.48 25.72
C ILE A 100 1.47 -20.60 24.72
N MET A 101 1.54 -20.25 23.44
CA MET A 101 1.87 -21.18 22.37
C MET A 101 3.33 -20.98 21.99
N PHE A 102 4.11 -22.06 21.96
CA PHE A 102 5.52 -22.04 21.56
C PHE A 102 5.68 -22.45 20.09
N GLU A 103 6.82 -22.11 19.48
CA GLU A 103 7.12 -22.41 18.07
C GLU A 103 7.22 -23.92 17.78
N ASP A 104 7.60 -24.71 18.79
CA ASP A 104 7.68 -26.18 18.74
C ASP A 104 6.30 -26.88 18.80
N GLY A 105 5.22 -26.10 18.96
CA GLY A 105 3.85 -26.58 19.06
C GLY A 105 3.39 -26.91 20.48
N ASN A 106 4.27 -26.84 21.48
CA ASN A 106 3.88 -26.99 22.88
C ASN A 106 3.05 -25.80 23.37
N SER A 107 2.22 -26.02 24.40
CA SER A 107 1.46 -24.93 25.02
C SER A 107 1.44 -25.00 26.54
N LEU A 108 1.44 -23.81 27.16
CA LEU A 108 1.34 -23.65 28.61
C LEU A 108 0.05 -22.89 28.94
N LYS A 109 -0.81 -23.52 29.74
CA LYS A 109 -2.11 -22.97 30.15
C LYS A 109 -2.11 -22.61 31.64
N LYS A 110 -2.57 -21.40 31.96
CA LYS A 110 -2.85 -20.93 33.33
C LYS A 110 -4.30 -20.47 33.43
N ARG A 111 -4.91 -20.63 34.61
CA ARG A 111 -6.30 -20.23 34.88
C ARG A 111 -6.43 -19.52 36.22
N GLY A 112 -7.50 -18.76 36.38
CA GLY A 112 -7.78 -18.03 37.62
C GLY A 112 -6.71 -16.99 37.93
N ARG A 113 -6.27 -16.89 39.19
CA ARG A 113 -5.31 -15.86 39.62
C ARG A 113 -3.94 -15.99 38.93
N GLU A 114 -3.55 -17.20 38.52
CA GLU A 114 -2.27 -17.46 37.86
C GLU A 114 -2.20 -16.87 36.45
N ALA A 115 -3.34 -16.57 35.83
CA ALA A 115 -3.41 -15.92 34.52
C ALA A 115 -3.06 -14.41 34.55
N PHE A 116 -3.04 -13.79 35.74
CA PHE A 116 -2.74 -12.35 35.91
C PHE A 116 -1.33 -12.05 36.41
N ASP A 117 -0.52 -13.09 36.61
CA ASP A 117 0.80 -12.89 37.17
C ASP A 117 1.67 -12.06 36.21
N LYS A 118 2.54 -11.19 36.76
CA LYS A 118 3.51 -10.38 36.02
C LYS A 118 4.44 -11.22 35.13
N SER A 119 4.41 -12.55 35.31
CA SER A 119 4.99 -13.55 34.41
C SER A 119 4.63 -13.40 32.93
N ILE A 120 3.54 -12.71 32.55
CA ILE A 120 3.24 -12.44 31.13
C ILE A 120 4.37 -11.64 30.48
N TRP A 121 4.91 -10.65 31.18
CA TRP A 121 5.96 -9.76 30.66
C TRP A 121 7.23 -10.52 30.28
N LYS A 122 7.52 -11.60 31.02
CA LYS A 122 8.63 -12.53 30.75
C LYS A 122 8.58 -13.11 29.34
N TYR A 123 7.39 -13.25 28.76
CA TYR A 123 7.19 -13.85 27.45
C TYR A 123 6.92 -12.82 26.36
N THR A 124 6.28 -11.70 26.71
CA THR A 124 5.76 -10.74 25.71
C THR A 124 6.65 -9.53 25.48
N SER A 125 7.58 -9.24 26.41
CA SER A 125 8.33 -7.98 26.36
C SER A 125 9.77 -8.14 25.88
N GLU A 126 10.24 -7.19 25.07
CA GLU A 126 11.58 -7.24 24.48
C GLU A 126 12.71 -7.16 25.51
N ASP A 127 12.51 -6.53 26.68
CA ASP A 127 13.54 -6.46 27.72
C ASP A 127 13.66 -7.76 28.54
N GLU A 128 12.57 -8.52 28.69
CA GLU A 128 12.54 -9.79 29.42
C GLU A 128 12.67 -11.02 28.50
N ASN A 129 12.30 -10.88 27.23
CA ASN A 129 12.39 -11.90 26.18
C ASN A 129 13.09 -11.36 24.90
N PRO A 130 14.32 -10.81 24.98
CA PRO A 130 14.95 -10.16 23.83
C PRO A 130 15.16 -11.13 22.67
N GLY A 131 14.70 -10.77 21.47
CA GLY A 131 14.77 -11.61 20.27
C GLY A 131 14.04 -12.96 20.41
N ASN A 132 12.94 -13.00 21.18
CA ASN A 132 12.13 -14.19 21.42
C ASN A 132 12.91 -15.45 21.88
N LYS A 133 13.85 -15.28 22.83
CA LYS A 133 14.63 -16.39 23.42
C LYS A 133 13.80 -17.54 23.99
N PHE A 134 12.56 -17.28 24.42
CA PHE A 134 11.65 -18.31 24.93
C PHE A 134 10.92 -19.08 23.81
N GLY A 135 11.13 -18.75 22.53
CA GLY A 135 10.51 -19.45 21.40
C GLY A 135 8.99 -19.37 21.42
N VAL A 136 8.44 -18.23 21.83
CA VAL A 136 7.00 -18.01 21.93
C VAL A 136 6.45 -17.68 20.55
N LYS A 137 5.36 -18.33 20.13
CA LYS A 137 4.69 -18.03 18.88
C LYS A 137 3.63 -16.93 19.04
N TYR A 138 2.75 -17.08 20.04
CA TYR A 138 1.77 -16.07 20.44
C TYR A 138 1.21 -16.40 21.82
N LEU A 139 0.56 -15.42 22.46
CA LEU A 139 -0.23 -15.63 23.67
C LEU A 139 -1.71 -15.40 23.40
N LYS A 140 -2.56 -16.12 24.13
CA LYS A 140 -4.00 -15.87 24.25
C LYS A 140 -4.32 -15.55 25.70
N LEU A 141 -5.05 -14.46 25.92
CA LEU A 141 -5.50 -13.99 27.21
C LEU A 141 -7.03 -13.83 27.18
N GLY A 142 -7.73 -14.67 27.93
CA GLY A 142 -9.16 -14.58 28.13
C GLY A 142 -9.47 -13.90 29.46
N LEU A 143 -10.30 -12.85 29.45
CA LEU A 143 -10.76 -12.19 30.68
C LEU A 143 -12.28 -11.96 30.72
N PRO A 144 -12.93 -12.07 31.90
CA PRO A 144 -14.34 -11.72 32.05
C PRO A 144 -14.61 -10.21 31.99
N SER A 145 -13.62 -9.40 32.35
CA SER A 145 -13.70 -7.93 32.32
C SER A 145 -13.44 -7.33 30.93
N PHE A 146 -13.12 -8.15 29.92
CA PHE A 146 -12.90 -7.66 28.56
C PHE A 146 -14.16 -6.97 28.04
N MET A 147 -14.01 -5.73 27.55
CA MET A 147 -15.14 -4.87 27.21
C MET A 147 -15.83 -5.22 25.90
N MET A 148 -15.16 -5.97 25.02
CA MET A 148 -15.73 -6.39 23.73
C MET A 148 -16.60 -7.65 23.89
N ASP A 149 -17.44 -7.90 22.88
CA ASP A 149 -18.34 -9.04 22.85
C ASP A 149 -17.55 -10.35 22.62
N ASP A 150 -18.13 -11.50 22.98
CA ASP A 150 -17.46 -12.83 22.96
C ASP A 150 -16.90 -13.22 21.58
N ASN A 151 -17.50 -12.69 20.52
CA ASN A 151 -17.13 -12.98 19.13
C ASN A 151 -16.08 -12.02 18.57
N ILE A 152 -15.45 -11.20 19.41
CA ILE A 152 -14.37 -10.27 19.04
C ILE A 152 -13.10 -10.69 19.77
N GLU A 153 -12.03 -10.88 19.01
CA GLU A 153 -10.67 -11.06 19.51
C GLU A 153 -9.85 -9.84 19.12
N LEU A 154 -9.07 -9.29 20.05
CA LEU A 154 -8.23 -8.13 19.79
C LEU A 154 -6.76 -8.47 20.08
N ALA A 155 -5.90 -8.32 19.08
CA ALA A 155 -4.47 -8.57 19.21
C ALA A 155 -3.69 -7.29 19.52
N ASP A 156 -2.80 -7.34 20.52
CA ASP A 156 -1.68 -6.40 20.59
C ASP A 156 -0.63 -6.84 19.57
N THR A 157 -0.19 -5.90 18.73
CA THR A 157 0.84 -6.19 17.72
C THR A 157 2.14 -5.42 18.02
N PRO A 158 3.31 -6.03 17.71
CA PRO A 158 4.58 -5.31 17.77
C PRO A 158 4.56 -4.00 16.95
N GLY A 159 5.27 -2.99 17.44
CA GLY A 159 5.34 -1.68 16.80
C GLY A 159 6.08 -1.70 15.46
N LEU A 160 5.56 -0.96 14.48
CA LEU A 160 6.00 -0.99 13.08
C LEU A 160 7.19 -0.08 12.73
N ASP A 161 7.76 0.65 13.68
CA ASP A 161 8.89 1.58 13.47
C ASP A 161 9.94 1.42 14.57
N ALA A 162 10.19 0.17 14.96
CA ALA A 162 11.19 -0.16 15.96
C ALA A 162 12.58 -0.09 15.33
N TYR A 163 13.28 1.05 15.49
CA TYR A 163 14.63 1.25 14.96
C TYR A 163 15.56 0.09 15.35
N GLY A 164 15.94 -0.73 14.37
CA GLY A 164 16.85 -1.88 14.55
C GLY A 164 16.23 -3.26 14.72
N LEU A 165 14.88 -3.39 14.76
CA LEU A 165 14.19 -4.65 15.06
C LEU A 165 13.19 -5.04 13.95
N LYS A 166 13.72 -5.45 12.78
CA LYS A 166 12.93 -5.87 11.60
C LYS A 166 11.95 -7.02 11.87
N GLU A 167 12.24 -7.86 12.85
CA GLU A 167 11.40 -9.01 13.21
C GLU A 167 10.01 -8.57 13.68
N HIS A 168 9.90 -7.40 14.33
CA HIS A 168 8.61 -6.85 14.78
C HIS A 168 7.73 -6.36 13.62
N GLU A 169 8.34 -5.68 12.64
CA GLU A 169 7.66 -5.30 11.41
C GLU A 169 7.18 -6.54 10.64
N ASP A 170 8.00 -7.59 10.60
CA ASP A 170 7.67 -8.83 9.89
C ASP A 170 6.51 -9.58 10.57
N LEU A 171 6.50 -9.69 11.90
CA LEU A 171 5.38 -10.30 12.65
C LEU A 171 4.05 -9.57 12.39
N THR A 172 4.04 -8.25 12.51
CA THR A 172 2.81 -7.47 12.32
C THR A 172 2.37 -7.46 10.86
N LEU A 173 3.29 -7.23 9.90
CA LEU A 173 2.93 -7.06 8.49
C LEU A 173 2.77 -8.38 7.71
N ARG A 174 3.46 -9.47 8.10
CA ARG A 174 3.46 -10.75 7.36
C ARG A 174 2.67 -11.86 8.05
N GLU A 175 2.57 -11.86 9.37
CA GLU A 175 1.86 -12.91 10.08
C GLU A 175 0.48 -12.46 10.52
N PHE A 176 0.39 -11.29 11.17
CA PHE A 176 -0.86 -10.81 11.75
C PHE A 176 -1.79 -10.17 10.72
N LEU A 177 -1.33 -9.13 9.98
CA LEU A 177 -2.17 -8.39 9.03
C LEU A 177 -2.91 -9.34 8.08
N PRO A 178 -2.27 -10.34 7.43
CA PRO A 178 -2.97 -11.30 6.58
C PRO A 178 -4.17 -11.99 7.23
N GLN A 179 -4.17 -12.23 8.55
CA GLN A 179 -5.19 -13.01 9.24
C GLN A 179 -6.27 -12.16 9.93
N ALA A 180 -6.18 -10.83 9.87
CA ALA A 180 -7.08 -9.94 10.57
C ALA A 180 -8.30 -9.57 9.71
N ASP A 181 -9.49 -9.62 10.32
CA ASP A 181 -10.75 -9.15 9.73
C ASP A 181 -10.89 -7.63 9.87
N LEU A 182 -10.39 -7.07 10.97
CA LEU A 182 -10.49 -5.66 11.34
C LEU A 182 -9.14 -5.10 11.83
N ILE A 183 -8.71 -4.00 11.24
CA ILE A 183 -7.54 -3.25 11.71
C ILE A 183 -7.98 -2.07 12.56
N ILE A 184 -7.43 -1.96 13.76
CA ILE A 184 -7.59 -0.79 14.62
C ILE A 184 -6.28 -0.01 14.55
N TYR A 185 -6.26 1.02 13.72
CA TYR A 185 -5.06 1.79 13.44
C TYR A 185 -4.90 2.93 14.43
N LEU A 186 -3.83 2.90 15.23
CA LEU A 186 -3.55 3.91 16.25
C LEU A 186 -2.54 4.93 15.76
N SER A 187 -2.95 6.20 15.82
CA SER A 187 -2.09 7.37 15.65
C SER A 187 -2.25 8.31 16.84
N SER A 188 -1.27 9.17 17.09
CA SER A 188 -1.43 10.25 18.09
C SER A 188 -2.08 11.46 17.43
N ILE A 189 -3.01 12.14 18.10
CA ILE A 189 -3.66 13.37 17.60
C ILE A 189 -2.62 14.44 17.22
N ARG A 190 -1.51 14.49 17.95
CA ARG A 190 -0.43 15.46 17.72
C ARG A 190 0.59 15.01 16.67
N SER A 191 0.50 13.77 16.18
CA SER A 191 1.47 13.26 15.21
C SER A 191 0.88 13.33 13.80
N PRO A 192 1.45 14.11 12.88
CA PRO A 192 1.05 14.05 11.49
C PRO A 192 1.34 12.64 10.94
N MET A 193 0.55 12.23 9.93
CA MET A 193 0.72 10.94 9.26
C MET A 193 2.08 10.91 8.54
N LYS A 194 3.00 10.05 8.99
CA LYS A 194 4.35 9.90 8.46
C LYS A 194 4.34 8.99 7.22
N GLU A 195 5.44 8.97 6.48
CA GLU A 195 5.63 8.09 5.32
C GLU A 195 5.56 6.60 5.70
N ALA A 196 6.00 6.24 6.91
CA ALA A 196 5.83 4.89 7.46
C ALA A 196 4.34 4.53 7.62
N ASP A 197 3.52 5.46 8.11
CA ASP A 197 2.07 5.26 8.25
C ASP A 197 1.42 5.02 6.87
N ARG A 198 1.79 5.80 5.84
CA ARG A 198 1.30 5.62 4.46
C ARG A 198 1.63 4.24 3.89
N LYS A 199 2.85 3.74 4.12
CA LYS A 199 3.25 2.39 3.67
C LYS A 199 2.41 1.29 4.31
N ILE A 200 2.05 1.45 5.57
CA ILE A 200 1.22 0.49 6.31
C ILE A 200 -0.22 0.54 5.81
N LEU A 201 -0.76 1.75 5.64
CA LEU A 201 -2.11 1.95 5.10
C LEU A 201 -2.24 1.38 3.68
N ASN A 202 -1.22 1.55 2.83
CA ASN A 202 -1.20 0.91 1.50
C ASN A 202 -1.29 -0.62 1.60
N LYS A 203 -0.57 -1.25 2.53
CA LYS A 203 -0.65 -2.71 2.75
C LYS A 203 -2.02 -3.16 3.25
N ILE A 204 -2.63 -2.40 4.18
CA ILE A 204 -3.99 -2.68 4.68
C ILE A 204 -5.01 -2.57 3.55
N MET A 205 -4.86 -1.56 2.68
CA MET A 205 -5.70 -1.40 1.49
C MET A 205 -5.50 -2.53 0.49
N ASP A 206 -4.27 -2.97 0.21
CA ASP A 206 -3.98 -4.10 -0.66
C ASP A 206 -4.61 -5.41 -0.16
N ALA A 207 -4.70 -5.56 1.17
CA ALA A 207 -5.30 -6.71 1.83
C ALA A 207 -6.85 -6.63 1.97
N ASP A 208 -7.48 -5.52 1.53
CA ASP A 208 -8.93 -5.30 1.55
C ASP A 208 -9.56 -5.47 2.96
N GLN A 209 -8.85 -4.99 3.99
CA GLN A 209 -9.28 -5.12 5.39
C GLN A 209 -10.13 -3.92 5.80
N LYS A 210 -11.15 -4.15 6.64
CA LYS A 210 -11.86 -3.04 7.29
C LYS A 210 -10.93 -2.40 8.31
N ILE A 211 -11.05 -1.08 8.47
CA ILE A 211 -10.21 -0.30 9.37
C ILE A 211 -11.05 0.62 10.25
N VAL A 212 -10.62 0.80 11.50
CA VAL A 212 -11.06 1.84 12.43
C VAL A 212 -9.82 2.62 12.85
N PHE A 213 -9.86 3.94 12.70
CA PHE A 213 -8.80 4.83 13.14
C PHE A 213 -9.03 5.27 14.58
N VAL A 214 -7.98 5.19 15.39
CA VAL A 214 -7.97 5.59 16.79
C VAL A 214 -6.90 6.63 16.99
N GLN A 215 -7.35 7.85 17.27
CA GLN A 215 -6.52 9.01 17.55
C GLN A 215 -6.30 9.10 19.08
N THR A 216 -5.11 8.73 19.53
CA THR A 216 -4.71 8.72 20.94
C THR A 216 -4.24 10.10 21.42
N CYS A 217 -4.10 10.27 22.74
CA CYS A 217 -3.66 11.51 23.40
C CYS A 217 -4.66 12.68 23.29
N LYS A 218 -5.97 12.39 23.34
CA LYS A 218 -7.04 13.41 23.32
C LYS A 218 -6.89 14.48 24.41
N GLY A 219 -6.45 14.10 25.61
CA GLY A 219 -6.24 15.04 26.72
C GLY A 219 -5.04 15.98 26.54
N ALA A 220 -4.26 15.78 25.48
CA ALA A 220 -3.16 16.66 25.13
C ALA A 220 -3.64 17.91 24.36
N VAL A 221 -4.89 17.94 23.88
CA VAL A 221 -5.48 19.14 23.30
C VAL A 221 -5.97 20.04 24.44
N VAL A 222 -5.43 21.25 24.52
CA VAL A 222 -5.78 22.26 25.53
C VAL A 222 -6.37 23.48 24.83
N GLU A 223 -7.10 24.31 25.56
CA GLU A 223 -7.56 25.61 25.04
C GLU A 223 -6.34 26.42 24.60
N GLY A 224 -6.41 26.99 23.39
CA GLY A 224 -5.35 27.87 22.89
C GLY A 224 -5.45 29.26 23.53
N ASP A 225 -4.31 29.91 23.74
CA ASP A 225 -4.28 31.31 24.17
C ASP A 225 -4.89 32.24 23.10
N LEU A 226 -5.58 33.27 23.58
CA LEU A 226 -6.34 34.30 22.86
C LEU A 226 -5.84 34.63 21.44
N SER A 227 -6.52 34.09 20.42
CA SER A 227 -6.56 34.73 19.10
C SER A 227 -7.58 35.88 19.11
N ARG A 228 -7.48 36.82 18.16
CA ARG A 228 -8.33 38.03 18.08
C ARG A 228 -9.85 37.74 17.96
N ASP A 229 -10.24 36.48 17.74
CA ASP A 229 -11.63 36.02 17.60
C ASP A 229 -12.16 35.19 18.80
N GLY A 230 -11.40 35.09 19.90
CA GLY A 230 -11.80 34.42 21.15
C GLY A 230 -11.16 33.05 21.38
N VAL A 231 -11.38 32.49 22.57
CA VAL A 231 -10.85 31.18 23.00
C VAL A 231 -11.59 30.07 22.25
N GLU A 232 -10.87 29.29 21.43
CA GLU A 232 -11.42 28.07 20.83
C GLU A 232 -11.53 26.97 21.89
N SER A 233 -12.74 26.46 22.10
CA SER A 233 -12.98 25.36 23.05
C SER A 233 -12.31 24.07 22.58
N VAL A 234 -11.83 23.25 23.52
CA VAL A 234 -11.18 21.94 23.26
C VAL A 234 -11.99 21.06 22.29
N ASP A 235 -13.32 21.02 22.43
CA ASP A 235 -14.20 20.24 21.54
C ASP A 235 -14.06 20.65 20.06
N LYS A 236 -13.91 21.95 19.76
CA LYS A 236 -13.76 22.44 18.38
C LYS A 236 -12.40 22.08 17.80
N LEU A 237 -11.35 22.16 18.62
CA LEU A 237 -9.99 21.76 18.20
C LEU A 237 -9.93 20.25 17.91
N LEU A 238 -10.58 19.44 18.73
CA LEU A 238 -10.69 17.99 18.51
C LEU A 238 -11.45 17.66 17.21
N ASP A 239 -12.56 18.34 16.94
CA ASP A 239 -13.29 18.20 15.67
C ASP A 239 -12.44 18.64 14.47
N LYS A 240 -11.62 19.70 14.61
CA LYS A 240 -10.67 20.14 13.58
C LYS A 240 -9.64 19.05 13.27
N TYR A 241 -9.00 18.47 14.29
CA TYR A 241 -8.03 17.37 14.10
C TYR A 241 -8.65 16.12 13.48
N LYS A 242 -9.91 15.82 13.83
CA LYS A 242 -10.66 14.71 13.21
C LYS A 242 -10.91 15.00 11.73
N ALA A 243 -11.41 16.19 11.40
CA ALA A 243 -11.69 16.60 10.02
C ALA A 243 -10.43 16.67 9.14
N GLU A 244 -9.30 17.10 9.69
CA GLU A 244 -8.00 17.07 9.00
C GLU A 244 -7.56 15.63 8.71
N PHE A 245 -7.72 14.73 9.68
CA PHE A 245 -7.42 13.32 9.48
C PHE A 245 -8.36 12.66 8.46
N GLU A 246 -9.65 12.99 8.48
CA GLU A 246 -10.64 12.60 7.46
C GLU A 246 -10.21 13.06 6.06
N LYS A 247 -9.76 14.31 5.92
CA LYS A 247 -9.23 14.83 4.65
C LYS A 247 -7.99 14.05 4.19
N LEU A 248 -7.09 13.67 5.10
CA LEU A 248 -5.90 12.89 4.76
C LEU A 248 -6.22 11.48 4.25
N ILE A 249 -7.26 10.83 4.80
CA ILE A 249 -7.66 9.48 4.36
C ILE A 249 -8.66 9.51 3.18
N SER A 250 -9.30 10.65 2.91
CA SER A 250 -10.29 10.82 1.84
C SER A 250 -9.82 10.45 0.41
N PRO A 251 -8.55 10.62 0.01
CA PRO A 251 -8.08 10.22 -1.32
C PRO A 251 -8.09 8.70 -1.51
N TYR A 252 -8.11 7.94 -0.42
CA TYR A 252 -8.12 6.49 -0.44
C TYR A 252 -9.56 5.99 -0.40
N SER A 253 -10.07 5.53 -1.54
CA SER A 253 -11.47 5.09 -1.70
C SER A 253 -11.91 4.01 -0.70
N ARG A 254 -10.97 3.17 -0.23
CA ARG A 254 -11.21 2.12 0.78
C ARG A 254 -11.14 2.60 2.23
N LEU A 255 -10.55 3.78 2.49
CA LEU A 255 -10.35 4.33 3.84
C LEU A 255 -11.21 5.56 4.11
N LYS A 256 -11.76 6.22 3.06
CA LYS A 256 -12.54 7.46 3.18
C LYS A 256 -13.71 7.38 4.16
N ASP A 257 -14.29 6.18 4.31
CA ASP A 257 -15.43 5.92 5.19
C ASP A 257 -14.99 5.25 6.50
N ALA A 258 -13.70 5.10 6.77
CA ALA A 258 -13.25 4.47 8.00
C ALA A 258 -13.62 5.32 9.23
N PRO A 259 -14.22 4.74 10.29
CA PRO A 259 -14.51 5.47 11.51
C PRO A 259 -13.25 6.02 12.16
N ILE A 260 -13.30 7.25 12.66
CA ILE A 260 -12.22 7.86 13.45
C ILE A 260 -12.75 8.15 14.86
N VAL A 261 -12.09 7.59 15.86
CA VAL A 261 -12.42 7.76 17.28
C VAL A 261 -11.23 8.37 18.00
N GLN A 262 -11.47 9.39 18.82
CA GLN A 262 -10.43 10.08 19.59
C GLN A 262 -10.48 9.62 21.05
N VAL A 263 -9.35 9.16 21.60
CA VAL A 263 -9.29 8.55 22.93
C VAL A 263 -8.18 9.09 23.83
N GLU A 264 -8.42 9.04 25.15
CA GLU A 264 -7.44 9.37 26.19
C GLU A 264 -7.36 8.26 27.25
N THR A 265 -6.25 7.51 27.25
CA THR A 265 -6.05 6.35 28.14
C THR A 265 -5.88 6.78 29.60
N THR A 266 -5.21 7.90 29.87
CA THR A 266 -4.97 8.37 31.25
C THR A 266 -6.27 8.78 31.94
N MET A 267 -7.19 9.38 31.19
CA MET A 267 -8.51 9.78 31.67
C MET A 267 -9.40 8.55 31.88
N ALA A 268 -9.41 7.60 30.94
CA ALA A 268 -10.09 6.31 31.13
C ALA A 268 -9.56 5.57 32.38
N GLY A 269 -8.26 5.67 32.67
CA GLY A 269 -7.66 5.08 33.88
C GLY A 269 -8.25 5.59 35.20
N ARG A 270 -8.74 6.84 35.25
CA ARG A 270 -9.38 7.41 36.45
C ARG A 270 -10.70 6.72 36.79
N TYR A 271 -11.41 6.18 35.80
CA TYR A 271 -12.61 5.40 36.04
C TYR A 271 -12.30 4.16 36.89
N PHE A 272 -11.24 3.42 36.58
CA PHE A 272 -10.90 2.22 37.34
C PHE A 272 -10.30 2.52 38.72
N LYS A 273 -9.65 3.67 38.87
CA LYS A 273 -9.01 4.07 40.12
C LYS A 273 -10.00 4.70 41.10
N ASP A 274 -10.79 5.64 40.60
CA ASP A 274 -11.59 6.57 41.41
C ASP A 274 -13.11 6.45 41.13
N ASN A 275 -13.53 5.53 40.26
CA ASN A 275 -14.92 5.37 39.78
C ASN A 275 -15.47 6.64 39.10
N ASP A 276 -14.59 7.43 38.49
CA ASP A 276 -14.93 8.68 37.80
C ASP A 276 -15.64 8.40 36.45
N LYS A 277 -16.98 8.41 36.50
CA LYS A 277 -17.83 8.21 35.31
C LYS A 277 -17.72 9.35 34.29
N ALA A 278 -17.46 10.57 34.74
CA ALA A 278 -17.32 11.72 33.85
C ALA A 278 -16.02 11.60 33.03
N ALA A 279 -14.94 11.15 33.68
CA ALA A 279 -13.69 10.84 32.98
C ALA A 279 -13.87 9.69 31.97
N TRP A 280 -14.67 8.66 32.28
CA TRP A 280 -15.00 7.61 31.31
C TRP A 280 -15.71 8.16 30.07
N GLU A 281 -16.79 8.93 30.26
CA GLU A 281 -17.54 9.55 29.15
C GLU A 281 -16.65 10.46 28.29
N GLN A 282 -15.79 11.27 28.92
CA GLN A 282 -14.91 12.19 28.20
C GLN A 282 -13.75 11.46 27.50
N SER A 283 -13.40 10.25 27.92
CA SER A 283 -12.22 9.53 27.43
C SER A 283 -12.33 9.03 25.99
N GLY A 284 -13.55 8.96 25.44
CA GLY A 284 -13.82 8.41 24.11
C GLY A 284 -13.82 6.89 24.02
N PHE A 285 -13.54 6.17 25.11
CA PHE A 285 -13.55 4.69 25.09
C PHE A 285 -14.94 4.08 24.92
N GLU A 286 -16.00 4.75 25.40
CA GLU A 286 -17.38 4.33 25.14
C GLU A 286 -17.67 4.34 23.62
N GLU A 287 -17.31 5.43 22.94
CA GLU A 287 -17.41 5.54 21.47
C GLU A 287 -16.56 4.48 20.77
N LEU A 288 -15.32 4.26 21.23
CA LEU A 288 -14.41 3.27 20.65
C LEU A 288 -15.01 1.86 20.70
N VAL A 289 -15.51 1.43 21.86
CA VAL A 289 -16.15 0.13 22.05
C VAL A 289 -17.38 0.00 21.15
N LEU A 290 -18.21 1.04 21.07
CA LEU A 290 -19.40 1.04 20.22
C LEU A 290 -19.06 0.94 18.72
N VAL A 291 -18.05 1.69 18.26
CA VAL A 291 -17.60 1.68 16.86
C VAL A 291 -17.01 0.32 16.50
N ILE A 292 -16.11 -0.23 17.32
CA ILE A 292 -15.53 -1.57 17.09
C ILE A 292 -16.64 -2.61 17.05
N ARG A 293 -17.58 -2.59 18.00
CA ARG A 293 -18.73 -3.51 18.03
C ARG A 293 -19.58 -3.37 16.76
N SER A 294 -19.84 -2.15 16.30
CA SER A 294 -20.63 -1.90 15.09
C SER A 294 -19.96 -2.46 13.84
N VAL A 295 -18.67 -2.16 13.64
CA VAL A 295 -17.88 -2.66 12.49
C VAL A 295 -17.74 -4.18 12.55
N ALA A 296 -17.48 -4.75 13.73
CA ALA A 296 -17.42 -6.19 13.93
C ALA A 296 -18.76 -6.87 13.61
N LYS A 297 -19.90 -6.30 14.03
CA LYS A 297 -21.23 -6.81 13.68
C LYS A 297 -21.49 -6.76 12.17
N GLN A 298 -21.08 -5.69 11.49
CA GLN A 298 -21.18 -5.60 10.04
C GLN A 298 -20.36 -6.70 9.35
N LEU A 299 -19.09 -6.87 9.76
CA LEU A 299 -18.24 -7.94 9.24
C LEU A 299 -18.86 -9.32 9.47
N GLN A 300 -19.36 -9.57 10.67
CA GLN A 300 -20.06 -10.81 11.00
C GLN A 300 -21.26 -11.04 10.08
N PHE A 301 -22.06 -10.01 9.84
CA PHE A 301 -23.20 -10.10 8.93
C PHE A 301 -22.78 -10.35 7.48
N GLU A 302 -21.72 -9.69 6.98
CA GLU A 302 -21.14 -9.97 5.66
C GLU A 302 -20.70 -11.44 5.54
N TYR A 303 -20.06 -12.01 6.57
CA TYR A 303 -19.69 -13.42 6.61
C TYR A 303 -20.91 -14.35 6.70
N THR A 304 -21.92 -13.99 7.50
CA THR A 304 -23.18 -14.73 7.62
C THR A 304 -23.90 -14.81 6.29
N LEU A 305 -23.99 -13.70 5.53
CA LEU A 305 -24.57 -13.69 4.19
C LEU A 305 -23.80 -14.57 3.19
N LYS A 306 -22.47 -14.59 3.28
CA LYS A 306 -21.65 -15.48 2.45
C LYS A 306 -21.89 -16.96 2.77
N ASN A 307 -21.93 -17.31 4.05
CA ASN A 307 -22.28 -18.66 4.48
C ASN A 307 -23.71 -19.03 4.06
N LEU A 308 -24.65 -18.08 4.15
CA LEU A 308 -26.03 -18.26 3.71
C LEU A 308 -26.10 -18.54 2.21
N LYS A 309 -25.35 -17.80 1.39
CA LYS A 309 -25.28 -18.03 -0.06
C LYS A 309 -24.80 -19.45 -0.36
N LYS A 310 -23.77 -19.93 0.34
CA LYS A 310 -23.29 -21.31 0.21
C LYS A 310 -24.39 -22.34 0.51
N VAL A 311 -25.15 -22.14 1.59
CA VAL A 311 -26.28 -23.01 1.95
C VAL A 311 -27.37 -22.95 0.88
N VAL A 312 -27.72 -21.76 0.40
CA VAL A 312 -28.74 -21.56 -0.65
C VAL A 312 -28.31 -22.21 -1.97
N ASP A 313 -27.07 -22.08 -2.39
CA ASP A 313 -26.54 -22.73 -3.60
C ASP A 313 -26.59 -24.26 -3.48
N GLU A 314 -26.31 -24.78 -2.29
CA GLU A 314 -26.39 -26.21 -1.99
C GLU A 314 -27.84 -26.71 -2.00
N VAL A 315 -28.77 -25.92 -1.43
CA VAL A 315 -30.22 -26.20 -1.49
C VAL A 315 -30.74 -26.16 -2.93
N ASN A 316 -30.34 -25.16 -3.72
CA ASN A 316 -30.72 -25.06 -5.13
C ASN A 316 -30.20 -26.26 -5.93
N SER A 317 -28.96 -26.69 -5.67
CA SER A 317 -28.40 -27.89 -6.29
C SER A 317 -29.18 -29.15 -5.90
N LEU A 318 -29.59 -29.28 -4.63
CA LEU A 318 -30.47 -30.36 -4.17
C LEU A 318 -31.84 -30.30 -4.85
N ILE A 319 -32.45 -29.12 -5.03
CA ILE A 319 -33.71 -28.95 -5.77
C ILE A 319 -33.57 -29.45 -7.21
N THR A 320 -32.48 -29.07 -7.90
CA THR A 320 -32.21 -29.54 -9.26
C THR A 320 -32.08 -31.06 -9.31
N LEU A 321 -31.40 -31.67 -8.35
CA LEU A 321 -31.26 -33.13 -8.26
C LEU A 321 -32.61 -33.83 -7.98
N LEU A 322 -33.44 -33.26 -7.10
CA LEU A 322 -34.79 -33.78 -6.82
C LEU A 322 -35.69 -33.70 -8.04
N LEU A 323 -35.69 -32.58 -8.76
CA LEU A 323 -36.52 -32.39 -9.95
C LEU A 323 -36.07 -33.28 -11.11
N SER A 324 -34.76 -33.43 -11.33
CA SER A 324 -34.21 -34.30 -12.36
C SER A 324 -34.49 -35.79 -12.10
N ALA A 325 -34.51 -36.22 -10.84
CA ALA A 325 -34.86 -37.60 -10.47
C ALA A 325 -36.31 -37.99 -10.90
N ILE A 326 -37.22 -37.01 -10.95
CA ILE A 326 -38.67 -37.19 -11.22
C ILE A 326 -39.01 -36.98 -12.70
N LYS A 327 -38.11 -36.40 -13.51
CA LYS A 327 -38.35 -36.19 -14.95
C LYS A 327 -38.50 -37.51 -15.72
N GLU A 328 -39.26 -37.49 -16.80
CA GLU A 328 -39.28 -38.56 -17.81
C GLU A 328 -37.88 -38.76 -18.42
N GLU A 329 -37.58 -39.93 -19.00
CA GLU A 329 -36.26 -40.28 -19.54
C GLU A 329 -35.71 -39.22 -20.53
N SER A 330 -36.58 -38.63 -21.35
CA SER A 330 -36.23 -37.54 -22.26
C SER A 330 -35.73 -36.29 -21.52
N GLY A 331 -36.40 -35.89 -20.44
CA GLY A 331 -36.03 -34.74 -19.61
C GLY A 331 -34.86 -35.01 -18.66
N LYS A 332 -34.62 -36.28 -18.28
CA LYS A 332 -33.39 -36.72 -17.58
C LYS A 332 -32.17 -36.52 -18.46
N LYS A 333 -32.27 -36.92 -19.74
CA LYS A 333 -31.18 -36.75 -20.71
C LYS A 333 -30.80 -35.27 -20.91
N THR A 334 -31.78 -34.39 -21.07
CA THR A 334 -31.52 -32.93 -21.16
C THR A 334 -30.86 -32.37 -19.89
N SER A 335 -31.28 -32.83 -18.71
CA SER A 335 -30.67 -32.39 -17.43
C SER A 335 -29.24 -32.89 -17.26
N ILE A 336 -28.93 -34.10 -17.75
CA ILE A 336 -27.58 -34.66 -17.76
C ILE A 336 -26.72 -33.87 -18.74
N ASP A 337 -27.22 -33.55 -19.94
CA ASP A 337 -26.48 -32.79 -20.95
C ASP A 337 -26.11 -31.38 -20.45
N GLU A 338 -27.05 -30.67 -19.81
CA GLU A 338 -26.81 -29.35 -19.18
C GLU A 338 -25.76 -29.42 -18.05
N GLN A 339 -25.86 -30.44 -17.18
CA GLN A 339 -24.89 -30.64 -16.10
C GLN A 339 -23.52 -31.06 -16.63
N ALA A 340 -23.47 -31.86 -17.69
CA ALA A 340 -22.25 -32.29 -18.36
C ALA A 340 -21.54 -31.11 -19.04
N GLU A 341 -22.28 -30.18 -19.66
CA GLU A 341 -21.71 -28.94 -20.20
C GLU A 341 -21.09 -28.08 -19.10
N LYS A 342 -21.82 -27.88 -18.00
CA LYS A 342 -21.30 -27.15 -16.83
C LYS A 342 -20.08 -27.84 -16.21
N LEU A 343 -20.11 -29.17 -16.12
CA LEU A 343 -19.00 -29.99 -15.63
C LEU A 343 -17.77 -29.84 -16.52
N ASN A 344 -17.94 -29.86 -17.84
CA ASN A 344 -16.85 -29.65 -18.79
C ASN A 344 -16.24 -28.26 -18.63
N LYS A 345 -17.08 -27.21 -18.45
CA LYS A 345 -16.59 -25.85 -18.17
C LYS A 345 -15.74 -25.82 -16.89
N LEU A 346 -16.21 -26.43 -15.80
CA LEU A 346 -15.48 -26.52 -14.54
C LEU A 346 -14.17 -27.32 -14.65
N LYS A 347 -14.19 -28.48 -15.32
CA LYS A 347 -12.99 -29.30 -15.57
C LYS A 347 -11.94 -28.54 -16.39
N ASN A 348 -12.38 -27.79 -17.40
CA ASN A 348 -11.48 -26.96 -18.21
C ASN A 348 -10.82 -25.87 -17.35
N TYR A 349 -11.57 -25.21 -16.46
CA TYR A 349 -10.98 -24.24 -15.54
C TYR A 349 -10.07 -24.88 -14.51
N ALA A 350 -10.44 -26.00 -13.90
CA ALA A 350 -9.59 -26.72 -12.96
C ALA A 350 -8.26 -27.14 -13.62
N ALA A 351 -8.32 -27.69 -14.85
CA ALA A 351 -7.13 -28.02 -15.62
C ALA A 351 -6.28 -26.79 -15.95
N LYS A 352 -6.91 -25.68 -16.36
CA LYS A 352 -6.22 -24.41 -16.64
C LYS A 352 -5.51 -23.87 -15.40
N ILE A 353 -6.18 -23.85 -14.25
CA ILE A 353 -5.62 -23.38 -12.97
C ILE A 353 -4.46 -24.29 -12.55
N LYS A 354 -4.67 -25.61 -12.54
CA LYS A 354 -3.64 -26.58 -12.15
C LYS A 354 -2.40 -26.50 -13.05
N ASN A 355 -2.59 -26.47 -14.36
CA ASN A 355 -1.48 -26.32 -15.32
C ASN A 355 -0.74 -24.99 -15.14
N THR A 356 -1.46 -23.88 -14.98
CA THR A 356 -0.84 -22.56 -14.77
C THR A 356 -0.05 -22.53 -13.45
N LYS A 357 -0.63 -23.08 -12.37
CA LYS A 357 0.03 -23.20 -11.07
C LYS A 357 1.32 -24.00 -11.18
N ASP A 358 1.26 -25.19 -11.77
CA ASP A 358 2.40 -26.10 -11.91
C ASP A 358 3.48 -25.50 -12.84
N GLN A 359 3.08 -24.77 -13.88
CA GLN A 359 4.01 -24.03 -14.75
C GLN A 359 4.72 -22.90 -13.99
N VAL A 360 4.00 -22.10 -13.20
CA VAL A 360 4.59 -21.02 -12.40
C VAL A 360 5.53 -21.59 -11.33
N VAL A 361 5.12 -22.65 -10.63
CA VAL A 361 5.95 -23.31 -9.61
C VAL A 361 7.18 -23.95 -10.22
N SER A 362 7.07 -24.67 -11.34
CA SER A 362 8.22 -25.29 -12.00
C SER A 362 9.20 -24.26 -12.56
N LEU A 363 8.69 -23.17 -13.17
CA LEU A 363 9.50 -22.06 -13.65
C LEU A 363 10.35 -21.45 -12.53
N TRP A 364 9.73 -21.14 -11.40
CA TRP A 364 10.41 -20.49 -10.28
C TRP A 364 11.26 -21.44 -9.45
N LYS A 365 10.89 -22.72 -9.30
CA LYS A 365 11.78 -23.74 -8.72
C LYS A 365 13.10 -23.83 -9.49
N LYS A 366 13.07 -23.76 -10.83
CA LYS A 366 14.27 -23.76 -11.66
C LYS A 366 15.08 -22.46 -11.52
N LYS A 367 14.40 -21.30 -11.52
CA LYS A 367 15.07 -19.98 -11.40
C LYS A 367 15.64 -19.69 -10.01
N LEU A 368 15.12 -20.34 -8.96
CA LEU A 368 15.56 -20.16 -7.57
C LEU A 368 16.56 -21.24 -7.11
N ASP A 369 17.10 -22.06 -8.02
CA ASP A 369 18.08 -23.09 -7.66
C ASP A 369 19.43 -22.44 -7.27
N PRO A 370 19.88 -22.58 -6.00
CA PRO A 370 21.08 -21.90 -5.53
C PRO A 370 22.35 -22.33 -6.27
N ASN A 371 22.46 -23.61 -6.64
CA ASN A 371 23.64 -24.14 -7.31
C ASN A 371 23.74 -23.64 -8.75
N THR A 372 22.64 -23.64 -9.49
CA THR A 372 22.58 -23.12 -10.87
C THR A 372 22.94 -21.63 -10.90
N MET A 373 22.32 -20.83 -10.01
CA MET A 373 22.58 -19.40 -9.95
C MET A 373 24.00 -19.07 -9.48
N PHE A 374 24.52 -19.82 -8.50
CA PHE A 374 25.91 -19.67 -8.05
C PHE A 374 26.90 -20.03 -9.16
N ASN A 375 26.71 -21.15 -9.87
CA ASN A 375 27.59 -21.56 -10.95
C ASN A 375 27.60 -20.54 -12.10
N GLU A 376 26.43 -19.95 -12.44
CA GLU A 376 26.33 -18.87 -13.43
C GLU A 376 27.17 -17.66 -13.00
N PHE A 377 26.98 -17.17 -11.78
CA PHE A 377 27.69 -15.99 -11.28
C PHE A 377 29.18 -16.24 -11.03
N GLN A 378 29.54 -17.41 -10.52
CA GLN A 378 30.94 -17.82 -10.35
C GLN A 378 31.65 -17.87 -11.70
N HIS A 379 31.01 -18.44 -12.72
CA HIS A 379 31.58 -18.49 -14.06
C HIS A 379 31.67 -17.09 -14.69
N GLU A 380 30.67 -16.23 -14.52
CA GLU A 380 30.72 -14.81 -14.92
C GLU A 380 31.87 -14.05 -14.25
N LEU A 381 32.11 -14.26 -12.95
CA LEU A 381 33.19 -13.59 -12.19
C LEU A 381 34.57 -14.16 -12.50
N SER A 382 34.70 -15.48 -12.64
CA SER A 382 35.97 -16.16 -12.93
C SER A 382 36.55 -15.83 -14.31
N ARG A 383 35.73 -15.38 -15.26
CA ARG A 383 36.19 -14.91 -16.58
C ARG A 383 36.90 -13.56 -16.53
N VAL A 384 36.67 -12.78 -15.48
CA VAL A 384 37.19 -11.40 -15.34
C VAL A 384 38.59 -11.39 -14.74
N TYR A 385 39.02 -12.47 -14.07
CA TYR A 385 40.37 -12.56 -13.51
C TYR A 385 40.97 -13.96 -13.67
N SER A 386 42.17 -14.05 -14.23
CA SER A 386 42.94 -15.30 -14.25
C SER A 386 43.73 -15.46 -12.95
N PHE A 387 43.88 -16.69 -12.46
CA PHE A 387 44.62 -17.08 -11.24
C PHE A 387 46.09 -16.60 -11.15
N ARG A 388 46.61 -15.84 -12.14
CA ARG A 388 48.03 -15.44 -12.25
C ARG A 388 48.37 -14.03 -11.77
N TYR A 389 47.43 -13.24 -11.26
CA TYR A 389 47.72 -11.90 -10.75
C TYR A 389 47.39 -11.78 -9.25
N ASP A 390 48.41 -11.92 -8.41
CA ASP A 390 48.37 -11.77 -6.94
C ASP A 390 48.21 -10.32 -6.45
N PHE A 391 47.85 -9.38 -7.33
CA PHE A 391 47.57 -7.98 -6.97
C PHE A 391 46.12 -7.64 -7.34
N ASN A 392 45.24 -7.48 -6.33
CA ASN A 392 43.90 -6.89 -6.47
C ASN A 392 43.94 -5.42 -6.06
N PRO A 393 44.22 -4.48 -6.98
CA PRO A 393 43.99 -3.06 -6.72
C PRO A 393 42.49 -2.78 -6.55
N MET A 394 42.15 -1.81 -5.71
CA MET A 394 40.77 -1.35 -5.43
C MET A 394 39.99 -0.91 -6.70
N HIS A 395 40.68 -0.73 -7.83
CA HIS A 395 40.15 -0.25 -9.10
C HIS A 395 40.03 -1.33 -10.18
N ASP A 396 39.71 -2.57 -9.80
CA ASP A 396 39.18 -3.53 -10.77
C ASP A 396 37.72 -3.17 -11.10
N THR A 397 37.58 -2.15 -11.95
CA THR A 397 36.30 -1.61 -12.41
C THR A 397 35.44 -2.68 -13.07
N GLU A 398 36.05 -3.65 -13.77
CA GLU A 398 35.33 -4.73 -14.45
C GLU A 398 34.71 -5.71 -13.43
N PHE A 399 35.47 -6.12 -12.41
CA PHE A 399 34.96 -6.98 -11.33
C PHE A 399 33.84 -6.29 -10.54
N ILE A 400 33.99 -5.00 -10.20
CA ILE A 400 32.98 -4.22 -9.45
C ILE A 400 31.69 -4.05 -10.27
N MET A 401 31.80 -3.78 -11.58
CA MET A 401 30.63 -3.70 -12.46
C MET A 401 29.86 -5.03 -12.53
N LYS A 402 30.57 -6.16 -12.64
CA LYS A 402 29.94 -7.49 -12.64
C LYS A 402 29.30 -7.83 -11.29
N ALA A 403 29.95 -7.49 -10.18
CA ALA A 403 29.38 -7.64 -8.84
C ALA A 403 28.10 -6.81 -8.64
N ARG A 404 28.07 -5.57 -9.16
CA ARG A 404 26.86 -4.71 -9.14
C ARG A 404 25.73 -5.30 -10.00
N ALA A 405 26.05 -5.78 -11.21
CA ALA A 405 25.09 -6.42 -12.10
C ALA A 405 24.46 -7.69 -11.50
N ILE A 406 25.23 -8.48 -10.74
CA ILE A 406 24.70 -9.62 -9.98
C ILE A 406 23.69 -9.15 -8.93
N GLY A 407 23.98 -8.06 -8.20
CA GLY A 407 23.06 -7.45 -7.24
C GLY A 407 21.73 -6.99 -7.88
N GLU A 408 21.79 -6.39 -9.07
CA GLU A 408 20.62 -5.96 -9.84
C GLU A 408 19.82 -7.17 -10.37
N LYS A 409 20.49 -8.19 -10.91
CA LYS A 409 19.86 -9.46 -11.33
C LYS A 409 19.09 -10.09 -10.15
N MET A 410 19.65 -10.11 -8.94
CA MET A 410 18.97 -10.63 -7.76
C MET A 410 17.70 -9.84 -7.43
N GLN A 411 17.73 -8.50 -7.46
CA GLN A 411 16.52 -7.69 -7.21
C GLN A 411 15.43 -7.92 -8.26
N HIS A 412 15.82 -8.05 -9.54
CA HIS A 412 14.89 -8.31 -10.63
C HIS A 412 14.23 -9.69 -10.49
N VAL A 413 14.98 -10.73 -10.13
CA VAL A 413 14.46 -12.08 -9.85
C VAL A 413 13.33 -12.03 -8.81
N LYS A 414 13.50 -11.25 -7.74
CA LYS A 414 12.46 -11.06 -6.72
C LYS A 414 11.20 -10.41 -7.31
N ALA A 415 11.34 -9.23 -7.93
CA ALA A 415 10.19 -8.47 -8.44
C ALA A 415 9.39 -9.29 -9.48
N SER A 416 10.09 -9.90 -10.44
CA SER A 416 9.47 -10.73 -11.46
C SER A 416 8.78 -11.98 -10.90
N MET A 417 9.28 -12.54 -9.80
CA MET A 417 8.62 -13.67 -9.13
C MET A 417 7.29 -13.23 -8.53
N LEU A 418 7.29 -12.14 -7.75
CA LEU A 418 6.09 -11.67 -7.07
C LEU A 418 5.00 -11.27 -8.09
N ASP A 419 5.36 -10.54 -9.14
CA ASP A 419 4.41 -10.14 -10.18
C ASP A 419 3.81 -11.36 -10.92
N ASN A 420 4.60 -12.39 -11.20
CA ASN A 420 4.08 -13.60 -11.85
C ASN A 420 3.09 -14.36 -10.97
N LEU A 421 3.36 -14.46 -9.68
CA LEU A 421 2.48 -15.14 -8.73
C LEU A 421 1.16 -14.35 -8.54
N ASP A 422 1.22 -13.02 -8.49
CA ASP A 422 0.03 -12.16 -8.41
C ASP A 422 -0.82 -12.24 -9.68
N ASN A 423 -0.20 -12.11 -10.85
CA ASN A 423 -0.90 -12.22 -12.14
C ASN A 423 -1.56 -13.60 -12.30
N ALA A 424 -0.92 -14.68 -11.84
CA ALA A 424 -1.53 -16.01 -11.85
C ALA A 424 -2.75 -16.07 -10.93
N LYS A 425 -2.66 -15.51 -9.72
CA LYS A 425 -3.76 -15.44 -8.75
C LYS A 425 -4.96 -14.64 -9.28
N GLU A 426 -4.73 -13.50 -9.94
CA GLU A 426 -5.81 -12.70 -10.55
C GLU A 426 -6.55 -13.49 -11.62
N ARG A 427 -5.82 -14.18 -12.50
CA ARG A 427 -6.42 -15.07 -13.51
C ARG A 427 -7.24 -16.19 -12.88
N PHE A 428 -6.84 -16.71 -11.72
CA PHE A 428 -7.61 -17.73 -11.01
C PHE A 428 -8.91 -17.17 -10.44
N LYS A 429 -8.90 -15.94 -9.92
CA LYS A 429 -10.10 -15.25 -9.46
C LYS A 429 -11.09 -15.02 -10.61
N GLU A 430 -10.62 -14.54 -11.77
CA GLU A 430 -11.47 -14.38 -12.96
C GLU A 430 -12.15 -15.69 -13.37
N CYS A 431 -11.43 -16.82 -13.28
CA CYS A 431 -12.00 -18.13 -13.57
C CYS A 431 -13.08 -18.53 -12.54
N PHE A 432 -12.91 -18.17 -11.27
CA PHE A 432 -13.88 -18.42 -10.19
C PHE A 432 -15.13 -17.56 -10.35
N ASP A 433 -14.96 -16.28 -10.67
CA ASP A 433 -16.05 -15.34 -10.91
C ASP A 433 -16.92 -15.79 -12.10
N ASP A 434 -16.31 -16.27 -13.19
CA ASP A 434 -17.03 -16.78 -14.38
C ASP A 434 -17.84 -18.07 -14.13
N VAL A 435 -17.50 -18.83 -13.08
CA VAL A 435 -18.28 -20.01 -12.66
C VAL A 435 -19.17 -19.74 -11.44
N GLY A 436 -19.20 -18.50 -10.97
CA GLY A 436 -20.02 -18.06 -9.84
C GLY A 436 -19.60 -18.65 -8.49
N LEU A 437 -18.34 -19.08 -8.37
CA LEU A 437 -17.77 -19.57 -7.11
C LEU A 437 -17.06 -18.41 -6.40
N ASP A 438 -17.39 -18.20 -5.13
CA ASP A 438 -16.76 -17.15 -4.33
C ASP A 438 -15.56 -17.72 -3.58
N VAL A 439 -14.40 -17.06 -3.68
CA VAL A 439 -13.18 -17.48 -2.98
C VAL A 439 -13.26 -16.94 -1.55
N ARG A 440 -13.10 -17.79 -0.52
CA ARG A 440 -13.20 -17.32 0.86
C ARG A 440 -12.16 -16.23 1.13
N ARG A 441 -12.59 -15.14 1.78
CA ARG A 441 -11.71 -14.02 2.16
C ARG A 441 -10.54 -14.51 3.02
N THR A 442 -10.77 -15.42 3.97
CA THR A 442 -9.76 -16.07 4.82
C THR A 442 -8.69 -16.85 4.04
N ASP A 443 -9.08 -17.41 2.90
CA ASP A 443 -8.24 -18.28 2.07
C ASP A 443 -7.39 -17.47 1.07
N ILE A 444 -7.81 -16.22 0.77
CA ILE A 444 -7.05 -15.20 0.04
C ILE A 444 -6.19 -14.35 0.97
N GLN A 445 -6.62 -14.21 2.22
CA GLN A 445 -6.09 -13.31 3.24
C GLN A 445 -4.67 -13.67 3.66
N SER A 446 -4.32 -14.96 3.69
CA SER A 446 -2.92 -15.42 3.78
C SER A 446 -2.05 -14.92 2.62
N GLY A 447 -2.68 -14.50 1.52
CA GLY A 447 -2.24 -14.63 0.14
C GLY A 447 -1.62 -13.42 -0.57
N SER A 448 -1.27 -12.30 0.09
CA SER A 448 -0.72 -11.14 -0.65
C SER A 448 0.77 -11.29 -0.92
N VAL A 449 1.14 -11.53 -2.18
CA VAL A 449 2.52 -11.81 -2.63
C VAL A 449 3.43 -10.58 -2.51
N LYS A 450 2.87 -9.37 -2.62
CA LYS A 450 3.62 -8.09 -2.44
C LYS A 450 4.13 -7.86 -1.02
N SER A 451 3.73 -8.69 -0.05
CA SER A 451 4.18 -8.59 1.36
C SER A 451 5.54 -9.25 1.63
N PHE A 452 6.15 -9.91 0.64
CA PHE A 452 7.40 -10.64 0.81
C PHE A 452 8.65 -9.72 0.94
N TYR A 453 9.18 -9.59 2.15
CA TYR A 453 10.46 -8.94 2.43
C TYR A 453 11.60 -9.96 2.55
N LEU A 454 12.76 -9.64 1.98
CA LEU A 454 13.99 -10.41 2.16
C LEU A 454 14.74 -9.88 3.39
N PRO A 455 15.43 -10.74 4.16
CA PRO A 455 16.41 -10.28 5.14
C PRO A 455 17.39 -9.33 4.45
N ASN A 456 17.82 -8.25 5.13
CA ASN A 456 18.81 -7.31 4.57
C ASN A 456 20.18 -8.02 4.40
N VAL A 457 20.38 -8.71 3.28
CA VAL A 457 21.68 -9.34 2.92
C VAL A 457 22.76 -8.27 2.78
N GLN A 458 22.40 -7.04 2.40
CA GLN A 458 23.34 -5.92 2.21
C GLN A 458 23.99 -5.40 3.52
N LYS A 459 23.39 -5.63 4.70
CA LYS A 459 23.98 -5.13 5.97
C LYS A 459 24.97 -6.11 6.63
N ARG A 460 25.04 -7.38 6.21
CA ARG A 460 26.05 -8.33 6.72
C ARG A 460 27.42 -8.19 6.07
N ARG A 461 27.55 -7.52 4.91
CA ARG A 461 28.81 -7.44 4.14
C ARG A 461 29.68 -6.20 4.38
N MET A 462 29.26 -5.24 5.20
CA MET A 462 30.11 -4.09 5.58
C MET A 462 30.61 -4.12 7.03
N SER A 463 30.12 -5.04 7.87
CA SER A 463 30.59 -5.18 9.25
C SER A 463 31.65 -6.29 9.42
N THR A 464 31.74 -7.26 8.50
CA THR A 464 32.71 -8.37 8.63
C THR A 464 33.96 -8.20 7.76
N SER A 465 33.94 -7.31 6.76
CA SER A 465 35.14 -6.81 6.07
C SER A 465 35.87 -5.70 6.86
N LYS A 466 35.31 -5.25 7.99
CA LYS A 466 35.98 -4.43 9.03
C LYS A 466 36.57 -5.26 10.17
N SER A 467 36.93 -6.52 9.92
CA SER A 467 37.75 -7.29 10.86
C SER A 467 39.24 -7.03 10.59
N GLY A 468 39.68 -5.83 10.99
CA GLY A 468 41.09 -5.45 10.94
C GLY A 468 41.31 -3.95 11.10
N GLY A 469 40.93 -3.36 12.25
CA GLY A 469 41.26 -1.97 12.53
C GLY A 469 40.38 -1.31 13.58
N VAL A 470 40.85 -1.42 14.83
CA VAL A 470 40.51 -0.71 16.07
C VAL A 470 39.63 0.55 15.96
N SER A 471 38.66 0.61 16.87
CA SER A 471 37.80 1.73 17.25
C SER A 471 38.54 3.07 17.39
N THR A 472 37.88 4.13 16.91
CA THR A 472 38.25 5.52 17.15
C THR A 472 38.27 5.84 18.65
N GLU A 473 39.34 6.56 19.04
CA GLU A 473 39.56 7.29 20.29
C GLU A 473 40.24 6.55 21.46
N SER A 474 41.57 6.48 21.39
CA SER A 474 42.50 6.95 22.43
C SER A 474 43.90 6.42 22.14
N LEU A 475 44.85 7.31 21.79
CA LEU A 475 46.20 7.38 22.36
C LEU A 475 47.05 8.39 21.55
N LEU A 476 47.54 9.40 22.26
CA LEU A 476 48.50 10.40 21.82
C LEU A 476 49.75 9.78 21.18
N GLY A 477 50.28 10.38 20.11
CA GLY A 477 51.64 10.10 19.65
C GLY A 477 51.99 10.73 18.31
N LYS A 478 52.88 11.74 18.35
CA LYS A 478 53.70 12.15 17.19
C LYS A 478 54.43 10.92 16.65
N GLY A 479 54.37 10.66 15.34
CA GLY A 479 55.36 9.82 14.68
C GLY A 479 54.87 9.13 13.41
N SER A 480 55.65 9.34 12.33
CA SER A 480 55.77 8.55 11.10
C SER A 480 54.56 8.33 10.18
N ARG A 481 54.74 8.81 8.95
CA ARG A 481 53.99 8.41 7.74
C ARG A 481 54.13 6.89 7.52
N GLU A 482 53.02 6.18 7.42
CA GLU A 482 52.92 4.91 6.69
C GLU A 482 51.66 4.92 5.82
N VAL A 483 51.83 4.47 4.57
CA VAL A 483 50.78 4.38 3.54
C VAL A 483 50.06 3.05 3.73
N SER A 484 48.78 3.08 4.09
CA SER A 484 47.90 1.90 4.13
C SER A 484 47.28 1.66 2.75
N PHE A 485 47.56 0.52 2.11
CA PHE A 485 46.88 0.09 0.89
C PHE A 485 45.66 -0.79 1.26
N GLU A 486 44.47 -0.44 0.75
CA GLU A 486 43.24 -1.24 0.87
C GLU A 486 43.12 -2.27 -0.27
N TYR A 487 42.81 -3.54 0.03
CA TYR A 487 42.78 -4.68 -0.91
C TYR A 487 41.39 -5.36 -0.93
N ILE A 488 40.94 -5.85 -2.09
CA ILE A 488 39.70 -6.66 -2.24
C ILE A 488 40.07 -8.13 -2.47
N ASP A 489 39.63 -9.02 -1.57
CA ASP A 489 39.82 -10.47 -1.72
C ASP A 489 38.71 -11.08 -2.59
N LYS A 490 38.99 -11.26 -3.89
CA LYS A 490 38.04 -11.80 -4.87
C LYS A 490 37.67 -13.27 -4.63
N SER A 491 38.59 -14.08 -4.13
CA SER A 491 38.34 -15.50 -3.82
C SER A 491 37.35 -15.61 -2.66
N ARG A 492 37.59 -14.83 -1.61
CA ARG A 492 36.67 -14.72 -0.48
C ARG A 492 35.31 -14.12 -0.87
N PHE A 493 35.27 -13.17 -1.81
CA PHE A 493 34.00 -12.64 -2.34
C PHE A 493 33.15 -13.72 -3.03
N ILE A 494 33.76 -14.62 -3.79
CA ILE A 494 33.06 -15.75 -4.43
C ILE A 494 32.59 -16.75 -3.38
N GLU A 495 33.41 -17.07 -2.38
CA GLU A 495 32.98 -17.94 -1.26
C GLU A 495 31.78 -17.33 -0.52
N ASP A 496 31.84 -16.05 -0.17
CA ASP A 496 30.76 -15.32 0.49
C ASP A 496 29.50 -15.19 -0.39
N LEU A 497 29.64 -15.23 -1.73
CA LEU A 497 28.52 -15.14 -2.68
C LEU A 497 27.59 -16.33 -2.53
N LYS A 498 28.14 -17.53 -2.32
CA LYS A 498 27.35 -18.74 -2.12
C LYS A 498 26.42 -18.63 -0.91
N GLU A 499 26.96 -18.19 0.24
CA GLU A 499 26.18 -17.97 1.45
C GLU A 499 25.15 -16.85 1.29
N SER A 500 25.51 -15.78 0.57
CA SER A 500 24.61 -14.66 0.32
C SER A 500 23.45 -15.02 -0.61
N LEU A 501 23.68 -15.89 -1.59
CA LEU A 501 22.63 -16.45 -2.44
C LEU A 501 21.71 -17.36 -1.64
N ASP A 502 22.25 -18.23 -0.78
CA ASP A 502 21.43 -19.12 0.05
C ASP A 502 20.51 -18.30 0.98
N MET A 503 21.03 -17.28 1.66
CA MET A 503 20.24 -16.38 2.50
C MET A 503 19.15 -15.61 1.73
N PHE A 504 19.39 -15.31 0.45
CA PHE A 504 18.44 -14.60 -0.41
C PHE A 504 17.38 -15.53 -1.00
N LEU A 505 17.77 -16.71 -1.48
CA LEU A 505 16.89 -17.63 -2.20
C LEU A 505 16.04 -18.49 -1.27
N LYS A 506 16.55 -18.88 -0.10
CA LYS A 506 15.82 -19.74 0.84
C LYS A 506 14.46 -19.15 1.27
N PRO A 507 14.34 -17.85 1.62
CA PRO A 507 13.03 -17.24 1.86
C PRO A 507 12.12 -17.24 0.63
N LEU A 508 12.66 -17.04 -0.58
CA LEU A 508 11.88 -17.04 -1.83
C LEU A 508 11.32 -18.44 -2.13
N VAL A 509 12.13 -19.49 -1.96
CA VAL A 509 11.68 -20.88 -2.10
C VAL A 509 10.57 -21.20 -1.09
N GLY A 510 10.72 -20.78 0.16
CA GLY A 510 9.68 -20.91 1.18
C GLY A 510 8.38 -20.20 0.79
N HIS A 511 8.48 -18.99 0.22
CA HIS A 511 7.32 -18.24 -0.25
C HIS A 511 6.65 -18.91 -1.46
N LEU A 512 7.42 -19.45 -2.41
CA LEU A 512 6.87 -20.20 -3.53
C LEU A 512 6.08 -21.43 -3.06
N GLN A 513 6.60 -22.17 -2.09
CA GLN A 513 5.94 -23.35 -1.53
C GLN A 513 4.67 -22.99 -0.76
N TRP A 514 4.71 -21.90 0.02
CA TRP A 514 3.53 -21.37 0.67
C TRP A 514 2.46 -20.92 -0.35
N TRP A 515 2.84 -20.25 -1.43
CA TRP A 515 1.93 -19.83 -2.49
C TRP A 515 1.29 -21.04 -3.18
N ASP A 516 2.08 -22.08 -3.50
CA ASP A 516 1.60 -23.33 -4.10
C ASP A 516 0.53 -24.02 -3.23
N ASN A 517 0.80 -24.13 -1.93
CA ASN A 517 -0.15 -24.68 -0.96
C ASN A 517 -1.42 -23.83 -0.87
N THR A 518 -1.27 -22.50 -0.84
CA THR A 518 -2.40 -21.57 -0.77
C THR A 518 -3.27 -21.65 -2.01
N MET A 519 -2.68 -21.65 -3.22
CA MET A 519 -3.47 -21.80 -4.45
C MET A 519 -4.17 -23.17 -4.52
N SER A 520 -3.53 -24.21 -3.99
CA SER A 520 -4.14 -25.54 -3.91
C SER A 520 -5.37 -25.54 -3.01
N PHE A 521 -5.26 -24.99 -1.80
CA PHE A 521 -6.36 -24.93 -0.83
C PHE A 521 -7.48 -23.96 -1.25
N SER A 522 -7.14 -22.79 -1.79
CA SER A 522 -8.11 -21.72 -2.05
C SER A 522 -8.80 -21.83 -3.42
N PHE A 523 -8.17 -22.51 -4.39
CA PHE A 523 -8.69 -22.60 -5.75
C PHE A 523 -8.85 -24.05 -6.25
N VAL A 524 -7.82 -24.89 -6.11
CA VAL A 524 -7.85 -26.25 -6.67
C VAL A 524 -8.81 -27.16 -5.91
N GLU A 525 -8.67 -27.28 -4.60
CA GLU A 525 -9.51 -28.15 -3.77
C GLU A 525 -11.02 -27.78 -3.85
N PRO A 526 -11.43 -26.49 -3.79
CA PRO A 526 -12.84 -26.12 -3.94
C PRO A 526 -13.42 -26.48 -5.31
N LEU A 527 -12.63 -26.32 -6.39
CA LEU A 527 -13.05 -26.71 -7.73
C LEU A 527 -13.16 -28.23 -7.86
N ASP A 528 -12.17 -28.98 -7.40
CA ASP A 528 -12.19 -30.45 -7.43
C ASP A 528 -13.37 -31.00 -6.64
N ASN A 529 -13.65 -30.43 -5.46
CA ASN A 529 -14.83 -30.77 -4.66
C ASN A 529 -16.15 -30.45 -5.41
N LYS A 530 -16.22 -29.33 -6.13
CA LYS A 530 -17.42 -28.99 -6.92
C LYS A 530 -17.58 -29.90 -8.14
N ILE A 531 -16.49 -30.25 -8.81
CA ILE A 531 -16.45 -31.18 -9.93
C ILE A 531 -16.94 -32.55 -9.47
N HIS A 532 -16.35 -33.10 -8.40
CA HIS A 532 -16.78 -34.37 -7.82
C HIS A 532 -18.24 -34.35 -7.39
N SER A 533 -18.72 -33.24 -6.81
CA SER A 533 -20.13 -33.11 -6.45
C SER A 533 -21.07 -33.17 -7.66
N ILE A 534 -20.69 -32.63 -8.82
CA ILE A 534 -21.52 -32.67 -10.04
C ILE A 534 -21.38 -34.03 -10.74
N GLU A 535 -20.20 -34.64 -10.73
CA GLU A 535 -20.00 -36.02 -11.21
C GLU A 535 -20.87 -37.01 -10.42
N ASP A 536 -20.90 -36.87 -9.09
CA ASP A 536 -21.76 -37.64 -8.21
C ASP A 536 -23.25 -37.41 -8.55
N ASP A 537 -23.67 -36.15 -8.81
CA ASP A 537 -25.05 -35.84 -9.19
C ASP A 537 -25.43 -36.51 -10.52
N ILE A 538 -24.58 -36.40 -11.56
CA ILE A 538 -24.78 -37.05 -12.87
C ILE A 538 -24.88 -38.57 -12.70
N ALA A 539 -23.90 -39.19 -12.03
CA ALA A 539 -23.88 -40.63 -11.78
C ALA A 539 -25.09 -41.09 -10.94
N SER A 540 -25.62 -40.22 -10.10
CA SER A 540 -26.82 -40.48 -9.31
C SER A 540 -28.09 -40.39 -10.15
N ILE A 541 -28.19 -39.44 -11.10
CA ILE A 541 -29.29 -39.33 -12.07
C ILE A 541 -29.27 -40.53 -13.03
N GLU A 542 -28.09 -40.91 -13.53
CA GLU A 542 -27.88 -42.05 -14.45
C GLU A 542 -28.19 -43.40 -13.83
N ARG A 543 -27.79 -43.62 -12.56
CA ARG A 543 -28.16 -44.85 -11.82
C ARG A 543 -29.67 -45.04 -11.72
N GLY A 544 -30.42 -43.93 -11.77
CA GLY A 544 -31.87 -43.91 -11.72
C GLY A 544 -32.43 -44.37 -10.37
N GLY A 545 -33.66 -43.96 -10.09
CA GLY A 545 -34.48 -44.50 -9.02
C GLY A 545 -35.88 -44.79 -9.56
N SER A 546 -36.41 -45.99 -9.32
CA SER A 546 -37.83 -46.27 -9.53
C SER A 546 -38.57 -45.76 -8.31
N TYR A 547 -39.21 -44.60 -8.46
CA TYR A 547 -40.01 -43.98 -7.42
C TYR A 547 -41.47 -44.36 -7.63
N ASN A 548 -42.12 -44.84 -6.57
CA ASN A 548 -43.58 -45.03 -6.63
C ASN A 548 -44.29 -43.65 -6.67
N ASP A 549 -45.56 -43.62 -7.09
CA ASP A 549 -46.34 -42.38 -7.22
C ASP A 549 -46.39 -41.55 -5.93
N GLU A 550 -46.36 -42.22 -4.78
CA GLU A 550 -46.39 -41.58 -3.46
C GLU A 550 -45.06 -40.88 -3.14
N GLN A 551 -43.93 -41.55 -3.41
CA GLN A 551 -42.59 -40.99 -3.28
C GLN A 551 -42.38 -39.83 -4.26
N SER A 552 -42.80 -39.96 -5.52
CA SER A 552 -42.69 -38.89 -6.52
C SER A 552 -43.47 -37.64 -6.10
N LYS A 553 -44.71 -37.81 -5.61
CA LYS A 553 -45.50 -36.68 -5.07
C LYS A 553 -44.82 -36.04 -3.85
N LEU A 554 -44.22 -36.84 -2.98
CA LEU A 554 -43.51 -36.35 -1.81
C LEU A 554 -42.24 -35.56 -2.18
N LEU A 555 -41.46 -36.02 -3.16
CA LEU A 555 -40.26 -35.32 -3.63
C LEU A 555 -40.62 -33.99 -4.31
N VAL A 556 -41.72 -33.93 -5.08
CA VAL A 556 -42.25 -32.65 -5.63
C VAL A 556 -42.72 -31.71 -4.53
N ALA A 557 -43.37 -32.22 -3.48
CA ALA A 557 -43.78 -31.40 -2.34
C ALA A 557 -42.56 -30.83 -1.60
N ILE A 558 -41.54 -31.66 -1.36
CA ILE A 558 -40.28 -31.25 -0.72
C ILE A 558 -39.54 -30.22 -1.58
N SER A 559 -39.44 -30.41 -2.90
CA SER A 559 -38.75 -29.45 -3.77
C SER A 559 -39.44 -28.08 -3.80
N LYS A 560 -40.79 -28.04 -3.78
CA LYS A 560 -41.57 -26.80 -3.62
C LYS A 560 -41.33 -26.13 -2.26
N GLU A 561 -41.26 -26.91 -1.19
CA GLU A 561 -41.00 -26.41 0.17
C GLU A 561 -39.59 -25.79 0.29
N LEU A 562 -38.58 -26.46 -0.27
CA LEU A 562 -37.21 -25.94 -0.36
C LEU A 562 -37.15 -24.66 -1.19
N HIS A 563 -37.78 -24.65 -2.38
CA HIS A 563 -37.80 -23.47 -3.25
C HIS A 563 -38.50 -22.28 -2.57
N GLY A 564 -39.61 -22.51 -1.87
CA GLY A 564 -40.29 -21.50 -1.07
C GLY A 564 -39.39 -20.94 0.05
N SER A 565 -38.65 -21.81 0.74
CA SER A 565 -37.69 -21.40 1.78
C SER A 565 -36.54 -20.55 1.22
N VAL A 566 -36.01 -20.90 0.04
CA VAL A 566 -34.98 -20.09 -0.64
C VAL A 566 -35.50 -18.71 -1.03
N LYS A 567 -36.74 -18.63 -1.54
CA LYS A 567 -37.37 -17.36 -1.94
C LYS A 567 -37.55 -16.39 -0.75
N GLU A 568 -37.75 -16.91 0.46
CA GLU A 568 -37.89 -16.10 1.67
C GLU A 568 -36.58 -15.39 2.05
N VAL A 569 -35.41 -15.93 1.66
CA VAL A 569 -34.09 -15.33 1.93
C VAL A 569 -33.43 -14.73 0.69
N SER A 570 -34.00 -14.92 -0.51
CA SER A 570 -33.34 -14.52 -1.76
C SER A 570 -33.10 -13.02 -1.88
N TYR A 571 -33.97 -12.20 -1.26
CA TYR A 571 -33.83 -10.74 -1.24
C TYR A 571 -32.58 -10.25 -0.49
N LEU A 572 -32.00 -11.09 0.39
CA LEU A 572 -30.77 -10.76 1.13
C LEU A 572 -29.53 -10.79 0.21
N PHE A 573 -29.64 -11.35 -0.99
CA PHE A 573 -28.54 -11.44 -1.97
C PHE A 573 -28.56 -10.31 -3.01
N ASP A 574 -29.67 -9.57 -3.16
CA ASP A 574 -29.83 -8.39 -4.03
C ASP A 574 -29.46 -7.07 -3.32
N VAL A 575 -28.92 -7.16 -2.11
CA VAL A 575 -28.44 -5.99 -1.38
C VAL A 575 -27.08 -5.61 -1.95
N ASP A 576 -27.07 -4.64 -2.89
CA ASP A 576 -25.90 -3.80 -3.13
C ASP A 576 -25.29 -3.49 -1.78
N VAL A 577 -24.05 -3.94 -1.56
CA VAL A 577 -23.29 -3.83 -0.31
C VAL A 577 -23.58 -2.46 0.28
N MET A 578 -24.34 -2.43 1.38
CA MET A 578 -24.83 -1.22 2.01
C MET A 578 -23.67 -0.23 2.22
N GLU A 579 -23.53 0.74 1.33
CA GLU A 579 -22.92 2.02 1.64
C GLU A 579 -23.85 2.67 2.66
N GLN A 580 -23.55 2.52 3.95
CA GLN A 580 -24.28 3.26 4.97
C GLN A 580 -23.36 3.93 5.98
N LYS A 581 -23.60 5.23 6.06
CA LYS A 581 -23.05 6.23 6.97
C LYS A 581 -23.08 5.72 8.41
N PHE A 582 -21.92 5.84 9.05
CA PHE A 582 -21.75 5.59 10.47
C PHE A 582 -22.68 6.51 11.29
N PRO A 583 -23.20 6.04 12.43
CA PRO A 583 -23.93 6.90 13.34
C PRO A 583 -23.00 7.99 13.85
N VAL A 584 -23.17 9.21 13.34
CA VAL A 584 -22.57 10.40 13.94
C VAL A 584 -23.31 10.64 15.24
N TYR A 585 -22.59 10.57 16.37
CA TYR A 585 -23.11 11.00 17.67
C TYR A 585 -23.34 12.52 17.61
N THR A 586 -24.48 12.93 17.07
CA THR A 586 -24.84 14.33 16.87
C THR A 586 -25.43 14.90 18.15
N LYS A 587 -24.72 15.84 18.79
CA LYS A 587 -25.42 16.91 19.51
C LYS A 587 -26.33 17.61 18.46
N LYS A 588 -27.63 17.69 18.78
CA LYS A 588 -28.71 18.20 17.92
C LYS A 588 -28.32 19.50 17.17
N SER A 589 -28.41 19.50 15.85
CA SER A 589 -29.14 20.55 15.10
C SER A 589 -29.37 20.12 13.65
N HIS A 590 -30.58 20.39 13.17
CA HIS A 590 -31.07 20.10 11.82
C HIS A 590 -30.19 20.63 10.69
N PHE A 591 -30.03 19.84 9.62
CA PHE A 591 -30.48 20.21 8.27
C PHE A 591 -30.50 18.96 7.37
N ARG A 592 -31.56 18.81 6.59
CA ARG A 592 -31.76 17.77 5.59
C ARG A 592 -31.81 18.44 4.23
N LYS A 593 -31.05 17.98 3.24
CA LYS A 593 -31.48 17.88 1.83
C LYS A 593 -30.57 17.01 0.96
N GLU A 594 -31.23 15.98 0.43
CA GLU A 594 -31.20 15.34 -0.90
C GLU A 594 -29.91 14.84 -1.60
N LYS A 595 -30.11 13.65 -2.21
CA LYS A 595 -29.21 12.88 -3.08
C LYS A 595 -28.97 13.59 -4.42
N ALA A 596 -27.76 13.41 -4.95
CA ALA A 596 -27.54 13.20 -6.38
C ALA A 596 -26.39 12.19 -6.53
N GLY A 597 -26.62 11.09 -7.24
CA GLY A 597 -25.54 10.23 -7.71
C GLY A 597 -24.95 10.82 -8.98
N PHE A 598 -23.63 10.94 -9.07
CA PHE A 598 -22.90 11.14 -10.31
C PHE A 598 -21.46 10.65 -10.15
N VAL A 599 -21.02 9.85 -11.12
CA VAL A 599 -19.65 9.38 -11.36
C VAL A 599 -18.66 10.54 -11.17
N ASN A 600 -17.60 10.35 -10.37
CA ASN A 600 -16.76 11.47 -9.93
C ASN A 600 -15.75 11.91 -11.01
N LEU A 601 -16.27 12.67 -11.98
CA LEU A 601 -15.57 13.51 -12.94
C LEU A 601 -14.50 14.41 -12.28
N PHE A 602 -14.60 14.68 -10.98
CA PHE A 602 -13.71 15.58 -10.22
C PHE A 602 -12.27 15.06 -10.08
N LEU A 603 -12.06 13.74 -9.93
CA LEU A 603 -10.70 13.16 -9.87
C LEU A 603 -9.97 13.25 -11.21
N GLN A 604 -10.71 13.07 -12.33
CA GLN A 604 -10.18 13.34 -13.66
C GLN A 604 -9.96 14.84 -13.90
N LEU A 605 -10.75 15.72 -13.28
CA LEU A 605 -10.57 17.17 -13.37
C LEU A 605 -9.40 17.68 -12.52
N CYS A 606 -9.10 17.08 -11.36
CA CYS A 606 -7.99 17.47 -10.48
C CYS A 606 -6.61 17.12 -11.07
N SER A 607 -6.44 15.94 -11.66
CA SER A 607 -5.18 15.60 -12.37
C SER A 607 -4.99 16.51 -13.59
N ARG A 608 -6.07 16.75 -14.36
CA ARG A 608 -6.08 17.70 -15.48
C ARG A 608 -5.84 19.15 -15.04
N PHE A 609 -6.19 19.53 -13.82
CA PHE A 609 -5.99 20.87 -13.29
C PHE A 609 -4.50 21.18 -13.08
N TYR A 610 -3.75 20.32 -12.40
CA TYR A 610 -2.31 20.52 -12.20
C TYR A 610 -1.52 20.42 -13.50
N GLU A 611 -1.89 19.47 -14.38
CA GLU A 611 -1.35 19.45 -15.73
C GLU A 611 -1.65 20.77 -16.46
N SER A 612 -2.89 21.28 -16.40
CA SER A 612 -3.25 22.54 -17.06
C SER A 612 -2.50 23.73 -16.46
N MET A 613 -2.29 23.78 -15.14
CA MET A 613 -1.48 24.81 -14.49
C MET A 613 -0.02 24.77 -14.97
N PHE A 614 0.58 23.58 -15.05
CA PHE A 614 1.94 23.40 -15.58
C PHE A 614 2.08 23.96 -17.00
N HIS A 615 1.19 23.56 -17.92
CA HIS A 615 1.23 24.02 -19.31
C HIS A 615 0.92 25.51 -19.44
N ASN A 616 -0.11 26.01 -18.76
CA ASN A 616 -0.48 27.42 -18.80
C ASN A 616 0.63 28.32 -18.24
N TYR A 617 1.26 27.91 -17.13
CA TYR A 617 2.35 28.65 -16.53
C TYR A 617 3.58 28.69 -17.45
N TYR A 618 3.93 27.56 -18.07
CA TYR A 618 5.04 27.50 -19.02
C TYR A 618 4.79 28.42 -20.24
N ILE A 619 3.62 28.35 -20.86
CA ILE A 619 3.25 29.22 -21.98
C ILE A 619 3.23 30.70 -21.56
N ARG A 620 2.73 31.02 -20.35
CA ARG A 620 2.77 32.37 -19.80
C ARG A 620 4.20 32.87 -19.67
N LYS A 621 5.15 32.07 -19.19
CA LYS A 621 6.58 32.46 -19.14
C LYS A 621 7.14 32.68 -20.53
N LEU A 622 6.90 31.77 -21.47
CA LEU A 622 7.35 31.93 -22.85
C LEU A 622 6.77 33.20 -23.53
N SER A 623 5.54 33.59 -23.20
CA SER A 623 4.91 34.81 -23.73
C SER A 623 5.57 36.11 -23.29
N GLN A 624 6.38 36.09 -22.23
CA GLN A 624 7.14 37.27 -21.78
C GLN A 624 8.34 37.58 -22.68
N TYR A 625 8.84 36.59 -23.42
CA TYR A 625 9.99 36.75 -24.33
C TYR A 625 9.58 37.09 -25.75
N SER A 626 8.46 36.53 -26.22
CA SER A 626 7.98 36.72 -27.59
C SER A 626 6.45 36.69 -27.67
N LEU A 627 5.87 37.63 -28.42
CA LEU A 627 4.43 37.66 -28.70
C LEU A 627 4.06 36.83 -29.93
N GLU A 628 5.04 36.26 -30.63
CA GLU A 628 4.78 35.45 -31.81
C GLU A 628 4.00 34.19 -31.45
N ARG A 629 3.07 33.82 -32.33
CA ARG A 629 2.22 32.63 -32.15
C ARG A 629 3.05 31.34 -32.03
N ASN A 630 4.24 31.34 -32.61
CA ASN A 630 5.14 30.20 -32.59
C ASN A 630 6.46 30.64 -31.99
N LYS A 631 6.97 29.84 -31.08
CA LYS A 631 8.17 30.19 -30.32
C LYS A 631 9.21 29.10 -30.45
N SER A 632 10.45 29.53 -30.50
CA SER A 632 11.62 28.67 -30.56
C SER A 632 12.34 28.67 -29.22
N VAL A 633 12.53 27.47 -28.68
CA VAL A 633 13.16 27.25 -27.38
C VAL A 633 14.40 26.39 -27.56
N ILE A 634 15.55 26.87 -27.10
CA ILE A 634 16.75 26.05 -26.96
C ILE A 634 16.70 25.35 -25.61
N LEU A 635 16.70 24.03 -25.59
CA LEU A 635 16.71 23.23 -24.37
C LEU A 635 18.09 22.64 -24.15
N ILE A 636 18.74 23.01 -23.04
CA ILE A 636 20.10 22.57 -22.68
C ILE A 636 20.02 21.86 -21.35
N SER A 637 20.58 20.66 -21.25
CA SER A 637 20.63 19.88 -20.01
C SER A 637 21.95 19.12 -19.92
N PRO A 638 22.49 18.92 -18.72
CA PRO A 638 23.61 18.01 -18.51
C PRO A 638 23.21 16.53 -18.70
N THR A 639 21.92 16.20 -18.57
CA THR A 639 21.41 14.83 -18.69
C THR A 639 20.30 14.71 -19.75
N LEU A 640 20.39 13.68 -20.59
CA LEU A 640 19.40 13.37 -21.64
C LEU A 640 18.04 12.99 -21.04
N GLU A 641 18.06 12.26 -19.91
CA GLU A 641 16.85 11.81 -19.23
C GLU A 641 15.99 12.98 -18.77
N THR A 642 16.60 14.06 -18.24
CA THR A 642 15.87 15.26 -17.82
C THR A 642 15.20 15.97 -19.00
N GLN A 643 15.85 16.05 -20.17
CA GLN A 643 15.27 16.64 -21.38
C GLN A 643 14.09 15.79 -21.87
N PHE A 644 14.26 14.47 -21.94
CA PHE A 644 13.21 13.55 -22.33
C PHE A 644 12.00 13.66 -21.40
N SER A 645 12.24 13.62 -20.08
CA SER A 645 11.20 13.67 -19.05
C SER A 645 10.39 14.97 -19.11
N PHE A 646 11.04 16.11 -19.37
CA PHE A 646 10.37 17.40 -19.57
C PHE A 646 9.52 17.43 -20.84
N LEU A 647 10.10 17.05 -21.98
CA LEU A 647 9.42 17.08 -23.28
C LEU A 647 8.24 16.10 -23.34
N ASN A 648 8.40 14.90 -22.79
CA ASN A 648 7.33 13.91 -22.71
C ASN A 648 6.11 14.43 -21.92
N ARG A 649 6.37 15.13 -20.81
CA ARG A 649 5.31 15.73 -19.98
C ARG A 649 4.64 16.92 -20.64
N LEU A 650 5.42 17.84 -21.21
CA LEU A 650 4.93 19.08 -21.82
C LEU A 650 4.15 18.84 -23.12
N LEU A 651 4.59 17.86 -23.93
CA LEU A 651 3.95 17.54 -25.20
C LEU A 651 2.86 16.46 -25.05
N ARG A 652 2.64 15.92 -23.84
CA ARG A 652 1.72 14.80 -23.58
C ARG A 652 1.82 13.68 -24.62
N LEU A 653 3.04 13.18 -24.84
CA LEU A 653 3.30 12.24 -25.92
C LEU A 653 2.60 10.90 -25.70
N GLN A 654 2.09 10.32 -26.78
CA GLN A 654 1.62 8.93 -26.80
C GLN A 654 2.83 7.98 -26.66
N PRO A 655 2.64 6.74 -26.16
CA PRO A 655 3.73 5.80 -25.93
C PRO A 655 4.68 5.62 -27.13
N ASP A 656 4.14 5.54 -28.35
CA ASP A 656 4.93 5.40 -29.58
C ASP A 656 5.80 6.64 -29.87
N ALA A 657 5.25 7.84 -29.65
CA ALA A 657 5.97 9.10 -29.83
C ALA A 657 7.05 9.29 -28.74
N ALA A 658 6.75 8.90 -27.50
CA ALA A 658 7.69 8.90 -26.39
C ALA A 658 8.86 7.94 -26.64
N HIS A 659 8.59 6.71 -27.11
CA HIS A 659 9.64 5.77 -27.48
C HIS A 659 10.54 6.29 -28.60
N ARG A 660 9.97 6.95 -29.62
CA ARG A 660 10.77 7.61 -30.67
C ARG A 660 11.65 8.71 -30.11
N LEU A 661 11.11 9.59 -29.25
CA LEU A 661 11.87 10.68 -28.66
C LEU A 661 13.04 10.16 -27.79
N HIS A 662 12.82 9.12 -26.99
CA HIS A 662 13.86 8.51 -26.14
C HIS A 662 15.01 7.90 -26.97
N SER A 663 14.78 7.56 -28.23
CA SER A 663 15.81 7.00 -29.11
C SER A 663 16.70 8.05 -29.79
N LEU A 664 16.37 9.34 -29.68
CA LEU A 664 17.11 10.43 -30.32
C LEU A 664 18.30 10.87 -29.47
N THR A 665 19.38 11.26 -30.14
CA THR A 665 20.58 11.83 -29.52
C THR A 665 20.77 13.27 -29.97
N PRO A 666 20.94 14.25 -29.06
CA PRO A 666 21.23 15.64 -29.41
C PRO A 666 22.51 15.78 -30.27
N PRO A 667 22.60 16.82 -31.13
CA PRO A 667 21.61 17.88 -31.33
C PRO A 667 20.49 17.49 -32.30
N TYR A 668 19.24 17.79 -31.93
CA TYR A 668 18.08 17.64 -32.83
C TYR A 668 17.03 18.73 -32.61
N ALA A 669 16.21 18.96 -33.63
CA ALA A 669 15.11 19.91 -33.62
C ALA A 669 13.76 19.19 -33.67
N LEU A 670 12.87 19.49 -32.73
CA LEU A 670 11.48 19.02 -32.72
C LEU A 670 10.55 20.07 -33.29
N ASN A 671 9.73 19.65 -34.26
CA ASN A 671 8.75 20.49 -34.94
C ASN A 671 9.32 21.84 -35.45
N PRO A 672 10.48 21.87 -36.14
CA PRO A 672 11.04 23.11 -36.65
C PRO A 672 10.30 23.61 -37.89
N ARG A 673 10.25 24.94 -38.03
CA ARG A 673 9.63 25.61 -39.18
C ARG A 673 10.56 25.75 -40.38
N ARG A 674 11.86 25.65 -40.15
CA ARG A 674 12.91 25.72 -41.15
C ARG A 674 13.91 24.62 -40.86
N ALA A 675 14.37 23.95 -41.91
CA ALA A 675 15.49 23.03 -41.79
C ALA A 675 16.76 23.86 -41.54
N ASP A 676 17.48 23.52 -40.48
CA ASP A 676 18.78 24.10 -40.12
C ASP A 676 19.88 23.14 -40.57
N MET A 677 21.04 23.65 -41.00
CA MET A 677 22.15 22.80 -41.44
C MET A 677 22.73 22.07 -40.23
N ASP A 678 23.06 20.79 -40.36
CA ASP A 678 23.70 19.99 -39.29
C ASP A 678 22.85 19.73 -38.02
N ILE A 679 21.52 19.91 -38.07
CA ILE A 679 20.59 19.53 -36.99
C ILE A 679 19.50 18.60 -37.52
N ALA A 680 19.41 17.40 -36.96
CA ALA A 680 18.39 16.42 -37.33
C ALA A 680 16.99 16.94 -36.98
N THR A 681 16.09 16.98 -37.98
CA THR A 681 14.72 17.46 -37.81
C THR A 681 13.75 16.30 -37.59
N HIS A 682 12.96 16.37 -36.53
CA HIS A 682 11.94 15.38 -36.21
C HIS A 682 10.58 16.04 -35.97
N MET A 683 9.56 15.51 -36.64
CA MET A 683 8.17 15.88 -36.40
C MET A 683 7.57 14.91 -35.39
N ILE A 684 7.05 15.43 -34.28
CA ILE A 684 6.41 14.64 -33.23
C ILE A 684 5.06 15.27 -32.91
N ASP A 685 4.01 14.47 -33.09
CA ASP A 685 2.65 14.83 -32.72
C ASP A 685 2.47 14.80 -31.20
N GLY A 686 2.02 15.94 -30.66
CA GLY A 686 1.82 16.16 -29.23
C GLY A 686 1.17 17.51 -28.97
N GLU A 687 0.84 17.79 -27.71
CA GLU A 687 0.35 19.09 -27.29
C GLU A 687 1.40 20.17 -27.57
N PHE A 688 0.98 21.34 -28.07
CA PHE A 688 1.85 22.44 -28.51
C PHE A 688 2.81 22.13 -29.68
N SER A 689 2.73 20.95 -30.33
CA SER A 689 3.61 20.60 -31.47
C SER A 689 3.56 21.61 -32.62
N ASN A 690 2.41 22.25 -32.82
CA ASN A 690 2.22 23.26 -33.86
C ASN A 690 2.62 24.69 -33.44
N TRP A 691 2.98 24.89 -32.17
CA TRP A 691 3.21 26.21 -31.54
C TRP A 691 4.64 26.38 -31.01
N LEU A 692 5.31 25.27 -30.67
CA LEU A 692 6.66 25.29 -30.12
C LEU A 692 7.62 24.49 -30.98
N THR A 693 8.77 25.12 -31.28
CA THR A 693 9.94 24.46 -31.84
C THR A 693 10.96 24.29 -30.73
N PHE A 694 11.44 23.08 -30.50
CA PHE A 694 12.52 22.81 -29.54
C PHE A 694 13.81 22.47 -30.26
N TYR A 695 14.87 23.21 -29.98
CA TYR A 695 16.24 22.86 -30.33
C TYR A 695 16.87 22.19 -29.11
N VAL A 696 16.97 20.85 -29.13
CA VAL A 696 17.49 20.07 -28.00
C VAL A 696 18.98 19.87 -28.20
N LEU A 697 19.77 20.41 -27.27
CA LEU A 697 21.23 20.40 -27.31
C LEU A 697 21.79 19.61 -26.13
N GLY A 698 22.76 18.75 -26.39
CA GLY A 698 23.56 18.09 -25.36
C GLY A 698 24.71 18.99 -24.94
N ASN A 699 25.26 18.77 -23.75
CA ASN A 699 26.44 19.49 -23.28
C ASN A 699 27.73 18.92 -23.91
N ASP A 700 27.83 19.00 -25.24
CA ASP A 700 28.90 18.42 -26.06
C ASP A 700 29.35 19.36 -27.20
N GLU A 701 30.50 19.05 -27.81
CA GLU A 701 31.08 19.84 -28.89
C GLU A 701 30.24 19.83 -30.17
N ALA A 702 29.52 18.75 -30.46
CA ALA A 702 28.68 18.62 -31.65
C ALA A 702 27.49 19.59 -31.58
N SER A 703 26.82 19.64 -30.44
CA SER A 703 25.74 20.57 -30.14
C SER A 703 26.23 22.02 -30.12
N MET A 704 27.44 22.27 -29.61
CA MET A 704 28.08 23.59 -29.65
C MET A 704 28.36 24.07 -31.07
N ALA A 705 28.92 23.20 -31.92
CA ALA A 705 29.19 23.51 -33.31
C ALA A 705 27.90 23.81 -34.09
N ALA A 706 26.87 22.96 -33.91
CA ALA A 706 25.56 23.14 -34.53
C ALA A 706 24.84 24.43 -34.07
N ALA A 707 24.98 24.79 -32.79
CA ALA A 707 24.41 26.03 -32.27
C ALA A 707 25.06 27.28 -32.87
N LYS A 708 26.38 27.26 -33.08
CA LYS A 708 27.14 28.36 -33.70
C LYS A 708 26.89 28.47 -35.20
N SER A 709 26.90 27.34 -35.93
CA SER A 709 26.72 27.33 -37.39
C SER A 709 25.35 27.85 -37.83
N ASN A 710 24.32 27.63 -37.01
CA ASN A 710 22.94 28.06 -37.27
C ASN A 710 22.54 29.35 -36.54
N ASP A 711 23.46 29.96 -35.79
CA ASP A 711 23.24 31.16 -34.97
C ASP A 711 22.01 31.05 -34.04
N LEU A 712 21.85 29.87 -33.43
CA LEU A 712 20.63 29.51 -32.69
C LEU A 712 20.37 30.46 -31.51
N PHE A 713 21.40 30.84 -30.75
CA PHE A 713 21.27 31.69 -29.57
C PHE A 713 20.82 33.13 -29.92
N GLN A 714 21.09 33.61 -31.14
CA GLN A 714 20.54 34.88 -31.63
C GLN A 714 19.13 34.74 -32.17
N ARG A 715 18.84 33.64 -32.89
CA ARG A 715 17.55 33.41 -33.55
C ARG A 715 16.45 32.93 -32.61
N ALA A 716 16.79 32.13 -31.61
CA ALA A 716 15.81 31.55 -30.70
C ALA A 716 15.17 32.62 -29.81
N ASP A 717 13.88 32.43 -29.50
CA ASP A 717 13.15 33.31 -28.60
C ASP A 717 13.60 33.11 -27.15
N VAL A 718 13.83 31.86 -26.75
CA VAL A 718 14.15 31.48 -25.37
C VAL A 718 15.32 30.50 -25.32
N VAL A 719 16.18 30.70 -24.34
CA VAL A 719 17.28 29.80 -23.96
C VAL A 719 16.95 29.20 -22.60
N GLN A 720 16.67 27.90 -22.56
CA GLN A 720 16.20 27.18 -21.38
C GLN A 720 17.25 26.16 -20.91
N PRO A 721 18.18 26.55 -20.03
CA PRO A 721 19.05 25.61 -19.33
C PRO A 721 18.31 24.92 -18.18
N MET A 722 18.48 23.60 -18.09
CA MET A 722 17.99 22.76 -17.01
C MET A 722 19.09 22.54 -15.98
N ILE A 723 18.74 22.74 -14.71
CA ILE A 723 19.62 22.59 -13.55
C ILE A 723 19.14 21.35 -12.80
N ASP A 724 20.00 20.37 -12.54
CA ASP A 724 19.58 19.10 -11.91
C ASP A 724 19.71 19.12 -10.37
N ASP A 725 20.68 19.87 -9.82
CA ASP A 725 21.06 19.81 -8.39
C ASP A 725 20.95 21.16 -7.64
N LEU A 726 19.91 21.96 -7.92
CA LEU A 726 19.75 23.31 -7.31
C LEU A 726 19.73 23.29 -5.77
N HIS A 727 19.20 22.22 -5.16
CA HIS A 727 19.20 22.01 -3.70
C HIS A 727 20.62 21.84 -3.11
N ARG A 728 21.63 21.64 -3.95
CA ARG A 728 23.07 21.67 -3.62
C ARG A 728 23.73 22.78 -4.41
N VAL A 729 23.43 24.03 -4.05
CA VAL A 729 23.82 25.27 -4.77
C VAL A 729 25.26 25.27 -5.27
N GLY A 730 26.24 24.87 -4.44
CA GLY A 730 27.63 24.79 -4.86
C GLY A 730 27.89 23.82 -6.03
N SER A 731 27.22 22.67 -6.05
CA SER A 731 27.29 21.71 -7.17
C SER A 731 26.63 22.29 -8.41
N ALA A 732 25.44 22.88 -8.26
CA ALA A 732 24.73 23.51 -9.37
C ALA A 732 25.55 24.63 -10.03
N LEU A 733 26.24 25.46 -9.24
CA LEU A 733 27.10 26.51 -9.75
C LEU A 733 28.29 25.97 -10.55
N VAL A 734 28.95 24.91 -10.07
CA VAL A 734 30.02 24.22 -10.80
C VAL A 734 29.50 23.66 -12.13
N ASP A 735 28.34 23.02 -12.12
CA ASP A 735 27.75 22.45 -13.32
C ASP A 735 27.35 23.53 -14.35
N ILE A 736 26.87 24.69 -13.90
CA ILE A 736 26.47 25.81 -14.75
C ILE A 736 27.68 26.59 -15.30
N VAL A 737 28.67 26.89 -14.46
CA VAL A 737 29.77 27.81 -14.80
C VAL A 737 30.96 27.09 -15.39
N GLU A 738 31.37 25.99 -14.75
CA GLU A 738 32.63 25.32 -15.11
C GLU A 738 32.41 24.21 -16.14
N ARG A 739 31.28 23.50 -16.04
CA ARG A 739 31.04 22.29 -16.85
C ARG A 739 30.10 22.50 -18.03
N ASN A 740 29.36 23.61 -18.10
CA ASN A 740 28.47 23.88 -19.21
C ASN A 740 29.20 24.59 -20.36
N LEU A 741 29.36 23.91 -21.49
CA LEU A 741 30.04 24.45 -22.66
C LEU A 741 29.35 25.71 -23.22
N PHE A 742 28.04 25.87 -22.99
CA PHE A 742 27.24 26.99 -23.46
C PHE A 742 27.24 28.19 -22.52
N PHE A 743 27.97 28.16 -21.41
CA PHE A 743 27.95 29.20 -20.39
C PHE A 743 28.14 30.61 -20.95
N ASP A 744 29.17 30.82 -21.76
CA ASP A 744 29.46 32.15 -22.34
C ASP A 744 28.34 32.63 -23.27
N LEU A 745 27.76 31.73 -24.09
CA LEU A 745 26.65 32.06 -24.97
C LEU A 745 25.38 32.41 -24.18
N MET A 746 25.10 31.66 -23.11
CA MET A 746 24.01 31.96 -22.19
C MET A 746 24.23 33.31 -21.49
N LYS A 747 25.46 33.59 -21.06
CA LYS A 747 25.85 34.86 -20.43
C LYS A 747 25.74 36.04 -21.41
N HIS A 748 25.94 35.86 -22.70
CA HIS A 748 25.70 36.92 -23.69
C HIS A 748 24.21 37.13 -23.99
N GLN A 749 23.37 36.10 -23.83
CA GLN A 749 21.92 36.13 -24.10
C GLN A 749 21.05 36.15 -22.83
N GLN A 750 21.50 36.82 -21.76
CA GLN A 750 20.84 36.82 -20.45
C GLN A 750 19.35 37.24 -20.47
N LYS A 751 18.95 38.09 -21.42
CA LYS A 751 17.56 38.55 -21.57
C LYS A 751 16.61 37.47 -22.11
N LYS A 752 17.14 36.37 -22.63
CA LYS A 752 16.38 35.24 -23.19
C LYS A 752 16.37 34.01 -22.28
N LEU A 753 16.99 34.10 -21.09
CA LEU A 753 17.17 32.95 -20.20
C LEU A 753 15.90 32.61 -19.43
N LEU A 754 15.48 31.35 -19.53
CA LEU A 754 14.47 30.71 -18.68
C LEU A 754 15.12 29.55 -17.91
N LEU A 755 15.53 29.80 -16.67
CA LEU A 755 16.20 28.80 -15.84
C LEU A 755 15.18 27.77 -15.36
N THR A 756 15.45 26.47 -15.53
CA THR A 756 14.51 25.40 -15.20
C THR A 756 15.07 24.46 -14.14
N TYR A 757 14.27 24.14 -13.12
CA TYR A 757 14.63 23.17 -12.07
C TYR A 757 13.51 22.13 -11.88
N PRO A 758 13.73 20.85 -12.25
CA PRO A 758 12.72 19.78 -12.20
C PRO A 758 12.70 19.00 -10.87
N GLY A 759 13.22 19.57 -9.78
CA GLY A 759 13.33 18.93 -8.46
C GLY A 759 12.73 19.75 -7.33
N GLY A 760 11.60 20.45 -7.57
CA GLY A 760 10.98 21.36 -6.61
C GLY A 760 10.71 20.73 -5.24
N ALA A 761 10.43 19.42 -5.19
CA ALA A 761 10.15 18.71 -3.93
C ALA A 761 11.30 18.74 -2.91
N HIS A 762 12.54 18.99 -3.35
CA HIS A 762 13.68 19.13 -2.45
C HIS A 762 13.57 20.34 -1.51
N PHE A 763 12.71 21.31 -1.82
CA PHE A 763 12.45 22.52 -1.04
C PHE A 763 11.12 22.48 -0.26
N GLN A 764 10.57 21.30 0.03
CA GLN A 764 9.29 21.15 0.74
C GLN A 764 9.34 21.51 2.23
N LYS A 765 8.14 21.81 2.77
CA LYS A 765 7.87 22.19 4.17
C LYS A 765 8.61 23.48 4.54
N ASP A 766 9.68 23.36 5.32
CA ASP A 766 10.34 24.45 6.03
C ASP A 766 11.52 25.03 5.21
N ARG A 767 11.57 24.77 3.90
CA ARG A 767 12.72 25.10 3.04
C ARG A 767 12.34 25.86 1.76
N LEU A 768 11.10 26.31 1.64
CA LEU A 768 10.67 27.11 0.49
C LEU A 768 11.35 28.48 0.48
N HIS A 769 11.54 29.09 1.64
CA HIS A 769 12.27 30.35 1.75
C HIS A 769 13.74 30.21 1.30
N ILE A 770 14.42 29.12 1.67
CA ILE A 770 15.81 28.80 1.25
C ILE A 770 15.97 28.81 -0.28
N MET A 771 14.95 28.33 -1.00
CA MET A 771 14.95 28.35 -2.47
C MET A 771 15.10 29.77 -3.01
N VAL A 772 14.42 30.74 -2.39
CA VAL A 772 14.33 32.14 -2.85
C VAL A 772 15.43 33.02 -2.27
N ASP A 773 15.88 32.79 -1.05
CA ASP A 773 16.89 33.61 -0.36
C ASP A 773 18.33 33.12 -0.54
N GLU A 774 18.53 31.82 -0.73
CA GLU A 774 19.86 31.24 -0.86
C GLU A 774 20.09 30.69 -2.27
N ALA A 775 19.28 29.72 -2.72
CA ALA A 775 19.61 28.94 -3.91
C ALA A 775 19.52 29.74 -5.23
N ILE A 776 18.37 30.37 -5.48
CA ILE A 776 18.14 31.13 -6.71
C ILE A 776 19.02 32.40 -6.79
N PRO A 777 19.20 33.19 -5.73
CA PRO A 777 20.05 34.38 -5.78
C PRO A 777 21.49 34.08 -6.15
N GLU A 778 22.07 32.99 -5.62
CA GLU A 778 23.44 32.57 -5.98
C GLU A 778 23.57 32.25 -7.47
N VAL A 779 22.58 31.58 -8.07
CA VAL A 779 22.57 31.31 -9.52
C VAL A 779 22.34 32.60 -10.32
N ASN A 780 21.44 33.48 -9.89
CA ASN A 780 21.19 34.76 -10.57
C ASN A 780 22.43 35.67 -10.61
N LYS A 781 23.26 35.65 -9.54
CA LYS A 781 24.53 36.41 -9.48
C LYS A 781 25.49 36.06 -10.61
N VAL A 782 25.58 34.77 -10.96
CA VAL A 782 26.45 34.27 -12.04
C VAL A 782 26.11 34.89 -13.39
N PHE A 783 24.82 35.02 -13.67
CA PHE A 783 24.32 35.60 -14.91
C PHE A 783 24.16 37.13 -14.83
N HIS A 784 24.60 37.79 -13.75
CA HIS A 784 24.52 39.24 -13.55
C HIS A 784 23.16 39.86 -13.92
N THR A 785 22.07 39.12 -13.66
CA THR A 785 20.73 39.50 -14.10
C THR A 785 19.78 39.47 -12.92
N SER A 786 19.08 40.58 -12.72
CA SER A 786 17.92 40.69 -11.85
C SER A 786 16.63 40.21 -12.55
N TYR A 787 16.72 39.73 -13.80
CA TYR A 787 15.59 39.47 -14.68
C TYR A 787 15.45 38.01 -15.12
N ALA A 788 16.34 37.10 -14.71
CA ALA A 788 16.22 35.68 -15.06
C ALA A 788 14.87 35.13 -14.58
N GLN A 789 14.07 34.61 -15.51
CA GLN A 789 12.83 33.93 -15.16
C GLN A 789 13.14 32.49 -14.78
N TRP A 790 12.34 31.97 -13.86
CA TRP A 790 12.46 30.61 -13.37
C TRP A 790 11.22 29.79 -13.72
N PHE A 791 11.44 28.52 -14.03
CA PHE A 791 10.42 27.49 -14.19
C PHE A 791 10.79 26.29 -13.30
N ILE A 792 10.17 26.23 -12.13
CA ILE A 792 10.47 25.30 -11.05
C ILE A 792 9.28 24.36 -10.86
N TYR A 793 9.53 23.06 -10.92
CA TYR A 793 8.47 22.07 -10.82
C TYR A 793 8.95 20.74 -10.23
N GLU A 794 7.99 19.90 -9.84
CA GLU A 794 8.17 18.47 -9.54
C GLU A 794 7.05 17.70 -10.24
N SER A 795 7.36 16.81 -11.18
CA SER A 795 6.33 16.14 -12.01
C SER A 795 5.39 17.16 -12.72
N TYR A 796 4.15 17.35 -12.28
CA TYR A 796 3.23 18.41 -12.78
C TYR A 796 2.98 19.53 -11.74
N GLU A 797 3.63 19.46 -10.58
CA GLU A 797 3.50 20.45 -9.52
C GLU A 797 4.33 21.69 -9.85
N VAL A 798 3.68 22.78 -10.25
CA VAL A 798 4.33 24.05 -10.66
C VAL A 798 4.19 25.16 -9.62
N ARG A 799 3.51 24.92 -8.49
CA ARG A 799 3.27 25.92 -7.44
C ARG A 799 4.57 26.50 -6.84
N TYR A 800 5.70 25.79 -6.93
CA TYR A 800 7.03 26.33 -6.59
C TYR A 800 7.39 27.58 -7.41
N SER A 801 7.04 27.59 -8.70
CA SER A 801 7.28 28.76 -9.56
C SER A 801 6.39 29.94 -9.19
N TYR A 802 5.14 29.67 -8.81
CA TYR A 802 4.22 30.71 -8.34
C TYR A 802 4.68 31.30 -7.00
N PHE A 803 5.21 30.48 -6.10
CA PHE A 803 5.83 30.94 -4.86
C PHE A 803 6.97 31.91 -5.15
N TYR A 804 7.91 31.51 -6.01
CA TYR A 804 9.01 32.37 -6.44
C TYR A 804 8.52 33.70 -7.04
N ASP A 805 7.58 33.67 -7.99
CA ASP A 805 7.06 34.89 -8.63
C ASP A 805 6.36 35.84 -7.66
N ILE A 806 5.61 35.31 -6.68
CA ILE A 806 4.91 36.13 -5.69
C ILE A 806 5.93 36.84 -4.81
N VAL A 807 6.98 36.15 -4.36
CA VAL A 807 8.05 36.76 -3.55
C VAL A 807 8.86 37.75 -4.39
N SER A 808 9.27 37.36 -5.60
CA SER A 808 10.16 38.16 -6.45
C SER A 808 9.52 39.46 -6.97
N THR A 809 8.19 39.56 -6.95
CA THR A 809 7.45 40.77 -7.35
C THR A 809 7.17 41.75 -6.21
N MET A 810 7.56 41.42 -4.98
CA MET A 810 7.41 42.28 -3.81
C MET A 810 8.74 43.01 -3.55
N THR A 811 8.72 44.34 -3.60
CA THR A 811 9.85 45.18 -3.19
C THR A 811 10.01 45.13 -1.67
N GLN A 812 11.26 45.11 -1.18
CA GLN A 812 11.67 44.96 0.24
C GLN A 812 11.10 45.99 1.25
N GLU A 813 10.17 46.86 0.84
CA GLU A 813 9.51 47.81 1.73
C GLU A 813 8.13 47.27 2.16
N ASN A 814 8.10 46.62 3.33
CA ASN A 814 6.93 46.45 4.22
C ASN A 814 5.69 45.71 3.67
N VAL A 815 5.87 44.53 3.06
CA VAL A 815 4.75 43.64 2.72
C VAL A 815 4.62 42.53 3.78
N GLN A 816 3.42 42.30 4.30
CA GLN A 816 3.19 41.27 5.32
C GLN A 816 2.98 39.88 4.67
N PRO A 817 3.32 38.77 5.34
CA PRO A 817 3.08 37.40 4.84
C PRO A 817 1.64 37.16 4.37
N GLU A 818 0.66 37.80 5.01
CA GLU A 818 -0.76 37.74 4.66
C GLU A 818 -1.07 38.35 3.29
N ASP A 819 -0.32 39.36 2.85
CA ASP A 819 -0.47 39.97 1.53
C ASP A 819 0.04 39.05 0.42
N CYS A 820 1.14 38.31 0.68
CA CYS A 820 1.65 37.28 -0.22
C CYS A 820 0.66 36.13 -0.38
N LEU A 821 0.10 35.65 0.74
CA LEU A 821 -0.99 34.68 0.71
C LEU A 821 -2.22 35.24 -0.01
N GLY A 822 -2.56 36.51 0.19
CA GLY A 822 -3.66 37.18 -0.51
C GLY A 822 -3.47 37.19 -2.03
N LYS A 823 -2.24 37.40 -2.53
CA LYS A 823 -1.93 37.27 -3.96
C LYS A 823 -2.04 35.82 -4.45
N TRP A 824 -1.57 34.86 -3.66
CA TRP A 824 -1.70 33.43 -3.96
C TRP A 824 -3.15 33.02 -4.19
N THR A 825 -4.03 33.40 -3.25
CA THR A 825 -5.47 33.11 -3.34
C THR A 825 -6.14 33.85 -4.50
N LYS A 826 -5.77 35.11 -4.79
CA LYS A 826 -6.29 35.87 -5.94
C LYS A 826 -5.94 35.23 -7.28
N LEU A 827 -4.78 34.58 -7.38
CA LEU A 827 -4.37 33.84 -8.58
C LEU A 827 -5.12 32.50 -8.73
N GLY A 828 -5.98 32.13 -7.75
CA GLY A 828 -6.74 30.89 -7.77
C GLY A 828 -5.87 29.65 -7.59
N ILE A 829 -4.68 29.80 -7.01
CA ILE A 829 -3.74 28.70 -6.81
C ILE A 829 -4.23 27.87 -5.60
N PRO A 830 -4.33 26.54 -5.72
CA PRO A 830 -4.77 25.68 -4.61
C PRO A 830 -3.93 25.83 -3.34
N LEU A 831 -4.60 25.71 -2.19
CA LEU A 831 -4.00 25.70 -0.84
C LEU A 831 -4.13 24.29 -0.24
N ASP A 832 -3.37 23.36 -0.79
CA ASP A 832 -3.25 21.96 -0.40
C ASP A 832 -1.77 21.57 -0.36
N GLU A 833 -1.44 20.47 0.31
CA GLU A 833 -0.07 19.98 0.46
C GLU A 833 0.69 19.96 -0.89
N PRO A 834 1.96 20.41 -0.96
CA PRO A 834 2.79 20.93 0.14
C PRO A 834 2.67 22.44 0.39
N PHE A 835 1.71 23.14 -0.23
CA PHE A 835 1.53 24.61 -0.14
C PHE A 835 0.25 24.97 0.62
N THR A 836 0.11 24.45 1.85
CA THR A 836 -1.03 24.82 2.71
C THR A 836 -0.92 26.28 3.14
N GLN A 837 -2.04 26.86 3.58
CA GLN A 837 -2.06 28.24 4.06
C GLN A 837 -1.05 28.47 5.20
N GLU A 838 -0.95 27.52 6.13
CA GLU A 838 -0.03 27.61 7.28
C GLU A 838 1.43 27.58 6.81
N ILE A 839 1.79 26.62 5.94
CA ILE A 839 3.16 26.52 5.39
C ILE A 839 3.51 27.77 4.60
N LEU A 840 2.62 28.27 3.74
CA LEU A 840 2.91 29.47 2.96
C LEU A 840 3.11 30.70 3.83
N LEU A 841 2.28 30.90 4.85
CA LEU A 841 2.44 32.04 5.77
C LEU A 841 3.76 31.95 6.55
N GLU A 842 4.10 30.77 7.06
CA GLU A 842 5.38 30.53 7.73
C GLU A 842 6.56 30.79 6.79
N GLN A 843 6.53 30.23 5.59
CA GLN A 843 7.61 30.37 4.62
C GLN A 843 7.70 31.78 4.02
N PHE A 844 6.61 32.52 3.91
CA PHE A 844 6.67 33.95 3.60
C PHE A 844 7.24 34.75 4.77
N ALA A 845 6.89 34.41 6.02
CA ALA A 845 7.41 35.10 7.20
C ALA A 845 8.93 34.97 7.35
N GLU A 846 9.52 33.81 7.00
CA GLU A 846 10.98 33.61 7.03
C GLU A 846 11.74 34.49 6.01
N LEU A 847 11.05 35.06 5.01
CA LEU A 847 11.64 35.91 3.96
C LEU A 847 11.59 37.41 4.28
N PHE A 848 10.90 37.84 5.36
CA PHE A 848 10.62 39.25 5.65
C PHE A 848 11.13 39.74 7.01
#